data_AF-A0AAV0T108-F1
#
_entry.id   AF-A0AAV0T108-F1
#
_cell.length_a   1.000
_cell.length_b   1.000
_cell.length_c   1.000
_cell.angle_alpha   90.00
_cell.angle_beta   90.00
_cell.angle_gamma   90.00
#
_symmetry.space_group_name_H-M   'P 1'
#
loop_
_entity.id
_entity.type
_entity.pdbx_description
1 polymer ?
#
loop_
_entity_poly.entity_id
_entity_poly.type
_entity_poly.pdbx_seq_one_letter_code
_entity_poly.pdbx_strand_id
1 'polypeptide(L)'
;MRLLCHIAVCFFVLLPCASAASTATGGIQKNAVAWNVSDGSPRLETTEADEPTRLQPQDSVADKNDGKHREQEDRGINEPWMSDAGHLLLEADELLLTQQPHLKGALARLMLKKEIETSDARANLIQWIPKSHMPGPVEAYPAASLSVLMKNGRGGEVAEVFLWLRGFEHRKDFADMCQRTLLTQYPEAWPLVSEVWLKSSLSPTEAYRMMLSSPPLAAMNEPHDWFVFCRTMARWMDYLYQYRSLGHDYSDSQVVQVLADKNTGVLKTFFDWVGTVPSAKDDADRMQRSLESLPTLNRWIESKVSPDQAYWQSPKLVNFRLDASDGEASDWAAFLSEFEHWLTFIDVYRSRSNVFTDNHIVEVMKNGGRKNGALKNSLVNNELVKIFQKLRDVPGMKNRADSLQRCLLSDQKILKEHESIHKVWLDSMVHPTELYRILFGPATTSNMQAAVWNPEWKLIRSKLKFWVWYGVKYQSRFGGFDNDQVVDVLKLNRHEQDILYFFNWLQSRRGMEERAEYMQRRMLWISHNKLATFEMMSKVWLGFLVGPTEVLRIMLPPATGHHVAAADRMADWPAIFTTLELWFKYGARYGRLNKGFEDATAVDTLRRNRDEDEVVYFLTSFRTRQDMQSRSDLMLTRMILGSQHQSETLRLMFEAWLQSSVSPVEVYHIMVSSSKLRSGATASGSMGQPDIYFLLKEWLKYVRLYRSVFVTFDDVQVVIVLRHNEGYDGARRFLTRLRGDPDLGAEADTLLQLLKGRPHSTVWN
;
A
#
# COMPACT_ATOMS: atom_id res chain seq x y z
N MET A 1 -15.39 -16.68 23.37
CA MET A 1 -16.55 -17.62 23.47
C MET A 1 -16.25 -18.98 24.13
N ARG A 2 -15.27 -19.78 23.68
CA ARG A 2 -14.98 -21.11 24.29
C ARG A 2 -14.61 -21.06 25.78
N LEU A 3 -13.84 -20.05 26.20
CA LEU A 3 -13.49 -19.77 27.61
C LEU A 3 -14.73 -19.44 28.45
N LEU A 4 -15.63 -18.59 27.93
CA LEU A 4 -16.91 -18.24 28.59
C LEU A 4 -17.83 -19.46 28.74
N CYS A 5 -17.91 -20.33 27.73
CA CYS A 5 -18.67 -21.57 27.82
C CYS A 5 -18.07 -22.54 28.85
N HIS A 6 -16.73 -22.66 28.92
CA HIS A 6 -16.08 -23.52 29.91
C HIS A 6 -16.15 -22.98 31.33
N ILE A 7 -15.98 -21.67 31.54
CA ILE A 7 -16.15 -21.01 32.85
C ILE A 7 -17.59 -21.19 33.36
N ALA A 8 -18.60 -21.02 32.48
CA ALA A 8 -19.99 -21.24 32.83
C ALA A 8 -20.29 -22.72 33.14
N VAL A 9 -19.75 -23.67 32.37
CA VAL A 9 -19.93 -25.12 32.59
C VAL A 9 -19.24 -25.59 33.87
N CYS A 10 -18.00 -25.15 34.15
CA CYS A 10 -17.29 -25.52 35.38
C CYS A 10 -18.01 -25.00 36.64
N PHE A 11 -18.64 -23.82 36.59
CA PHE A 11 -19.40 -23.29 37.72
C PHE A 11 -20.74 -24.02 37.94
N PHE A 12 -21.46 -24.39 36.87
CA PHE A 12 -22.72 -25.13 36.99
C PHE A 12 -22.53 -26.60 37.40
N VAL A 13 -21.37 -27.19 37.12
CA VAL A 13 -21.08 -28.60 37.47
C VAL A 13 -20.52 -28.74 38.89
N LEU A 14 -19.89 -27.69 39.47
CA LEU A 14 -19.23 -27.77 40.78
C LEU A 14 -20.04 -27.20 41.96
N LEU A 15 -21.17 -26.55 41.71
CA LEU A 15 -22.15 -26.10 42.73
C LEU A 15 -23.45 -26.92 42.58
N PRO A 16 -23.41 -28.24 42.83
CA PRO A 16 -23.66 -28.72 44.20
C PRO A 16 -22.95 -30.05 44.51
N CYS A 17 -21.86 -30.03 45.29
CA CYS A 17 -21.36 -31.24 45.95
C CYS A 17 -20.83 -30.92 47.35
N ALA A 18 -21.74 -30.39 48.18
CA ALA A 18 -21.66 -30.49 49.63
C ALA A 18 -22.94 -31.21 50.13
N SER A 19 -23.07 -32.50 49.81
CA SER A 19 -23.69 -33.53 50.66
C SER A 19 -23.85 -34.85 49.90
N ALA A 20 -23.66 -35.94 50.65
CA ALA A 20 -24.00 -37.32 50.35
C ALA A 20 -23.19 -38.07 49.27
N ALA A 21 -22.44 -39.04 49.75
CA ALA A 21 -21.93 -40.17 48.99
C ALA A 21 -23.05 -40.92 48.26
N SER A 22 -22.82 -41.26 46.99
CA SER A 22 -23.38 -42.48 46.39
C SER A 22 -22.56 -42.88 45.17
N THR A 23 -22.01 -44.08 45.24
CA THR A 23 -21.31 -44.80 44.17
C THR A 23 -22.26 -45.20 43.05
N ALA A 24 -21.91 -44.88 41.81
CA ALA A 24 -22.34 -45.67 40.64
C ALA A 24 -21.38 -45.46 39.46
N THR A 25 -20.74 -46.57 39.10
CA THR A 25 -19.92 -46.80 37.92
C THR A 25 -20.79 -46.92 36.66
N GLY A 26 -20.32 -46.37 35.54
CA GLY A 26 -20.95 -46.58 34.24
C GLY A 26 -20.20 -45.86 33.13
N GLY A 27 -19.21 -46.53 32.53
CA GLY A 27 -18.61 -46.08 31.28
C GLY A 27 -19.53 -46.38 30.09
N ILE A 28 -19.35 -45.63 28.99
CA ILE A 28 -19.35 -46.14 27.62
C ILE A 28 -18.72 -45.10 26.68
N GLN A 29 -17.96 -45.67 25.76
CA GLN A 29 -17.17 -45.14 24.65
C GLN A 29 -18.01 -44.56 23.48
N LYS A 30 -17.41 -43.59 22.76
CA LYS A 30 -16.98 -43.65 21.32
C LYS A 30 -17.42 -42.52 20.37
N ASN A 31 -16.42 -42.13 19.58
CA ASN A 31 -16.39 -41.74 18.17
C ASN A 31 -16.60 -40.28 17.71
N ALA A 32 -15.46 -39.71 17.32
CA ALA A 32 -15.15 -38.97 16.10
C ALA A 32 -16.26 -38.72 15.07
N VAL A 33 -16.36 -37.45 14.61
CA VAL A 33 -16.63 -37.10 13.21
C VAL A 33 -15.85 -35.83 12.86
N ALA A 34 -15.02 -35.92 11.81
CA ALA A 34 -14.35 -34.81 11.15
C ALA A 34 -15.32 -34.12 10.18
N TRP A 35 -15.28 -32.78 10.11
CA TRP A 35 -15.97 -32.02 9.07
C TRP A 35 -14.97 -31.12 8.33
N ASN A 36 -14.73 -31.48 7.08
CA ASN A 36 -14.23 -30.60 6.03
C ASN A 36 -15.36 -29.66 5.61
N VAL A 37 -15.09 -28.36 5.45
CA VAL A 37 -15.90 -27.47 4.61
C VAL A 37 -14.97 -26.50 3.88
N SER A 38 -14.99 -26.60 2.55
CA SER A 38 -14.42 -25.68 1.58
C SER A 38 -15.30 -24.43 1.38
N ASP A 39 -14.62 -23.36 0.97
CA ASP A 39 -14.98 -22.31 0.02
C ASP A 39 -16.38 -21.68 0.01
N GLY A 40 -16.35 -20.35 0.21
CA GLY A 40 -17.42 -19.44 -0.20
C GLY A 40 -16.94 -17.99 -0.15
N SER A 41 -16.40 -17.49 -1.27
CA SER A 41 -16.16 -16.05 -1.48
C SER A 41 -17.50 -15.30 -1.63
N PRO A 42 -17.71 -14.13 -0.99
CA PRO A 42 -18.80 -13.25 -1.35
C PRO A 42 -18.38 -12.22 -2.40
N ARG A 43 -19.26 -12.06 -3.38
CA ARG A 43 -19.32 -11.02 -4.42
C ARG A 43 -19.23 -9.60 -3.83
N LEU A 44 -18.52 -8.74 -4.56
CA LEU A 44 -18.53 -7.28 -4.43
C LEU A 44 -19.81 -6.70 -5.05
N GLU A 45 -20.56 -5.92 -4.26
CA GLU A 45 -21.59 -5.00 -4.74
C GLU A 45 -20.95 -3.63 -5.03
N THR A 46 -21.12 -3.17 -6.25
CA THR A 46 -20.76 -1.85 -6.76
C THR A 46 -21.72 -0.80 -6.23
N THR A 47 -21.20 0.29 -5.67
CA THR A 47 -21.98 1.51 -5.41
C THR A 47 -21.33 2.67 -6.15
N GLU A 48 -22.11 3.29 -7.02
CA GLU A 48 -21.83 4.55 -7.71
C GLU A 48 -21.70 5.68 -6.69
N ALA A 49 -20.74 6.58 -6.92
CA ALA A 49 -20.65 7.83 -6.17
C ALA A 49 -20.14 8.95 -7.08
N ASP A 50 -20.88 10.06 -6.98
CA ASP A 50 -20.91 11.25 -7.81
C ASP A 50 -19.61 12.08 -7.88
N GLU A 51 -19.50 12.83 -8.98
CA GLU A 51 -18.57 13.95 -9.19
C GLU A 51 -18.63 15.02 -8.09
N PRO A 52 -17.52 15.76 -7.89
CA PRO A 52 -17.71 17.20 -7.83
C PRO A 52 -16.69 18.00 -8.67
N THR A 53 -17.26 18.77 -9.58
CA THR A 53 -17.01 20.16 -9.95
C THR A 53 -15.71 20.84 -9.49
N ARG A 54 -14.80 20.91 -10.47
CA ARG A 54 -13.86 21.99 -10.85
C ARG A 54 -14.08 23.37 -10.21
N LEU A 55 -13.05 23.89 -9.51
CA LEU A 55 -12.78 25.32 -9.39
C LEU A 55 -11.28 25.60 -9.62
N GLN A 56 -11.01 26.56 -10.51
CA GLN A 56 -9.69 27.07 -10.88
C GLN A 56 -9.35 28.37 -10.11
N PRO A 57 -8.08 28.81 -10.14
CA PRO A 57 -7.45 29.60 -9.08
C PRO A 57 -7.39 31.11 -9.36
N GLN A 58 -7.11 31.89 -8.31
CA GLN A 58 -6.56 33.25 -8.43
C GLN A 58 -5.22 33.36 -7.69
N ASP A 59 -4.25 33.90 -8.41
CA ASP A 59 -2.92 34.32 -7.97
C ASP A 59 -2.95 35.62 -7.14
N SER A 60 -2.02 35.77 -6.19
CA SER A 60 -1.25 37.01 -6.01
C SER A 60 -0.10 36.88 -4.98
N VAL A 61 1.12 36.79 -5.50
CA VAL A 61 2.32 37.62 -5.24
C VAL A 61 2.42 38.42 -3.92
N ALA A 62 3.44 38.02 -3.14
CA ALA A 62 4.56 38.75 -2.52
C ALA A 62 4.42 39.85 -1.44
N ASP A 63 5.40 39.71 -0.53
CA ASP A 63 6.27 40.71 0.11
C ASP A 63 5.93 41.28 1.50
N LYS A 64 6.67 40.74 2.47
CA LYS A 64 7.65 41.40 3.38
C LYS A 64 7.21 42.37 4.48
N ASN A 65 7.89 42.10 5.61
CA ASN A 65 8.59 43.00 6.53
C ASN A 65 7.91 43.38 7.85
N ASP A 66 8.54 42.85 8.91
CA ASP A 66 9.22 43.54 10.01
C ASP A 66 8.44 44.51 10.90
N GLY A 67 8.63 44.34 12.22
CA GLY A 67 8.65 45.47 13.14
C GLY A 67 8.26 45.17 14.59
N LYS A 68 9.26 44.85 15.41
CA LYS A 68 9.21 44.86 16.89
C LYS A 68 8.82 46.24 17.47
N HIS A 69 8.12 46.26 18.61
CA HIS A 69 8.44 47.03 19.85
C HIS A 69 7.27 46.82 20.87
N ARG A 70 7.49 46.20 22.03
CA ARG A 70 8.01 46.68 23.34
C ARG A 70 6.92 47.22 24.30
N GLU A 71 6.69 46.41 25.34
CA GLU A 71 6.50 46.67 26.79
C GLU A 71 5.94 47.99 27.35
N GLN A 72 5.12 47.78 28.40
CA GLN A 72 4.87 48.60 29.60
C GLN A 72 3.99 49.86 29.38
N GLU A 73 2.96 50.16 30.17
CA GLU A 73 2.84 50.14 31.64
C GLU A 73 1.37 50.27 32.12
N ASP A 74 1.19 49.99 33.43
CA ASP A 74 -0.02 50.09 34.24
C ASP A 74 -0.83 51.38 34.11
N ARG A 75 -2.16 51.24 34.22
CA ARG A 75 -3.03 52.15 34.99
C ARG A 75 -4.34 51.47 35.36
N GLY A 76 -4.52 51.27 36.66
CA GLY A 76 -5.76 50.80 37.25
C GLY A 76 -6.89 51.79 37.04
N ILE A 77 -8.05 51.25 36.71
CA ILE A 77 -9.35 51.88 36.90
C ILE A 77 -10.21 50.83 37.61
N ASN A 78 -10.54 51.14 38.86
CA ASN A 78 -11.62 50.52 39.61
C ASN A 78 -12.93 50.73 38.84
N GLU A 79 -13.70 49.67 38.58
CA GLU A 79 -15.17 49.73 38.67
C GLU A 79 -15.77 48.33 38.95
N PRO A 80 -16.95 48.25 39.59
CA PRO A 80 -17.43 47.09 40.31
C PRO A 80 -18.58 46.38 39.58
N TRP A 81 -18.41 45.10 39.25
CA TRP A 81 -19.54 44.20 38.91
C TRP A 81 -19.11 42.73 38.99
N MET A 82 -19.29 42.12 40.16
CA MET A 82 -19.44 40.67 40.27
C MET A 82 -20.90 40.38 40.60
N SER A 83 -21.66 40.01 39.58
CA SER A 83 -22.91 39.26 39.67
C SER A 83 -23.33 38.87 38.25
N ASP A 84 -22.67 37.85 37.66
CA ASP A 84 -23.24 36.98 36.62
C ASP A 84 -22.22 35.94 36.10
N ALA A 85 -21.69 35.11 37.01
CA ALA A 85 -20.80 34.00 36.64
C ALA A 85 -21.56 32.68 36.34
N GLY A 86 -22.90 32.68 36.33
CA GLY A 86 -23.73 31.49 36.14
C GLY A 86 -24.11 31.18 34.69
N HIS A 87 -24.09 32.17 33.78
CA HIS A 87 -24.62 32.03 32.42
C HIS A 87 -23.56 31.82 31.32
N LEU A 88 -22.28 32.13 31.59
CA LEU A 88 -21.19 32.02 30.59
C LEU A 88 -20.64 30.59 30.38
N LEU A 89 -20.94 29.65 31.30
CA LEU A 89 -20.53 28.24 31.14
C LEU A 89 -21.45 27.45 30.18
N LEU A 90 -22.68 27.92 29.94
CA LEU A 90 -23.64 27.26 29.06
C LEU A 90 -23.43 27.61 27.57
N GLU A 91 -22.96 28.82 27.25
CA GLU A 91 -22.67 29.22 25.86
C GLU A 91 -21.35 28.64 25.32
N ALA A 92 -20.39 28.34 26.20
CA ALA A 92 -19.14 27.69 25.81
C ALA A 92 -19.34 26.22 25.37
N ASP A 93 -20.31 25.52 25.96
CA ASP A 93 -20.65 24.13 25.63
C ASP A 93 -21.42 24.02 24.29
N GLU A 94 -22.23 25.02 23.91
CA GLU A 94 -22.86 25.09 22.58
C GLU A 94 -21.84 25.39 21.46
N LEU A 95 -20.83 26.22 21.74
CA LEU A 95 -19.74 26.50 20.80
C LEU A 95 -18.82 25.28 20.57
N LEU A 96 -18.58 24.45 21.61
CA LEU A 96 -17.82 23.21 21.51
C LEU A 96 -18.51 22.13 20.65
N LEU A 97 -19.85 22.09 20.63
CA LEU A 97 -20.64 21.17 19.81
C LEU A 97 -20.51 21.43 18.29
N THR A 98 -20.09 22.63 17.87
CA THR A 98 -19.99 23.00 16.46
C THR A 98 -18.65 22.64 15.78
N GLN A 99 -17.60 22.29 16.53
CA GLN A 99 -16.24 22.12 15.98
C GLN A 99 -15.80 20.67 15.66
N GLN A 100 -16.66 19.66 15.83
CA GLN A 100 -16.27 18.25 15.71
C GLN A 100 -17.23 17.46 14.77
N PRO A 101 -16.89 17.25 13.49
CA PRO A 101 -17.79 16.66 12.47
C PRO A 101 -18.27 15.23 12.77
N HIS A 102 -17.45 14.43 13.45
CA HIS A 102 -17.80 13.04 13.79
C HIS A 102 -18.90 12.96 14.87
N LEU A 103 -18.97 13.98 15.74
CA LEU A 103 -20.00 14.12 16.78
C LEU A 103 -21.36 14.42 16.16
N LYS A 104 -21.39 15.32 15.17
CA LYS A 104 -22.58 15.59 14.36
C LYS A 104 -23.07 14.31 13.70
N GLY A 105 -22.19 13.39 13.31
CA GLY A 105 -22.55 12.08 12.77
C GLY A 105 -23.14 11.10 13.80
N ALA A 106 -22.57 10.97 15.01
CA ALA A 106 -23.10 10.08 16.06
C ALA A 106 -24.42 10.60 16.65
N LEU A 107 -24.48 11.89 16.98
CA LEU A 107 -25.72 12.57 17.37
C LEU A 107 -26.74 12.58 16.21
N ALA A 108 -26.33 12.84 14.96
CA ALA A 108 -27.25 12.76 13.83
C ALA A 108 -27.74 11.33 13.58
N ARG A 109 -26.91 10.28 13.68
CA ARG A 109 -27.38 8.88 13.63
C ARG A 109 -28.35 8.59 14.76
N LEU A 110 -28.06 9.14 15.94
CA LEU A 110 -29.00 9.13 17.06
C LEU A 110 -30.32 9.85 16.74
N MET A 111 -30.30 10.85 15.86
CA MET A 111 -31.40 11.74 15.46
C MET A 111 -32.09 11.39 14.12
N LEU A 112 -31.50 10.57 13.22
CA LEU A 112 -31.96 10.41 11.82
C LEU A 112 -32.93 9.24 11.61
N LYS A 113 -33.05 8.31 12.57
CA LYS A 113 -34.07 7.24 12.49
C LYS A 113 -35.37 7.70 13.15
N LYS A 114 -36.42 7.79 12.33
CA LYS A 114 -37.78 8.27 12.57
C LYS A 114 -38.58 7.56 13.70
N GLU A 115 -37.93 6.82 14.58
CA GLU A 115 -38.57 6.02 15.65
C GLU A 115 -38.35 6.59 17.06
N ILE A 116 -37.72 7.76 17.18
CA ILE A 116 -37.64 8.52 18.46
C ILE A 116 -38.51 9.77 18.33
N GLU A 117 -39.77 9.59 17.98
CA GLU A 117 -40.78 10.65 18.08
C GLU A 117 -41.42 10.72 19.48
N THR A 118 -40.93 9.96 20.47
CA THR A 118 -41.19 10.31 21.87
C THR A 118 -40.18 11.35 22.33
N SER A 119 -40.61 12.61 22.26
CA SER A 119 -40.01 13.86 22.77
C SER A 119 -39.21 13.73 24.09
N ASP A 120 -39.58 12.79 24.96
CA ASP A 120 -39.03 12.67 26.32
C ASP A 120 -37.58 12.18 26.38
N ALA A 121 -37.14 11.22 25.56
CA ALA A 121 -35.77 10.69 25.66
C ALA A 121 -34.70 11.71 25.22
N ARG A 122 -35.02 12.52 24.20
CA ARG A 122 -34.19 13.62 23.69
C ARG A 122 -34.11 14.77 24.68
N ALA A 123 -35.27 15.21 25.21
CA ALA A 123 -35.32 16.24 26.24
C ALA A 123 -34.60 15.78 27.52
N ASN A 124 -34.71 14.50 27.88
CA ASN A 124 -34.04 13.96 29.06
C ASN A 124 -32.53 13.86 28.90
N LEU A 125 -31.98 13.42 27.76
CA LEU A 125 -30.51 13.32 27.59
C LEU A 125 -29.83 14.71 27.49
N ILE A 126 -30.49 15.67 26.84
CA ILE A 126 -30.00 17.06 26.72
C ILE A 126 -30.19 17.82 28.05
N GLN A 127 -31.27 17.60 28.79
CA GLN A 127 -31.41 18.12 30.17
C GLN A 127 -30.54 17.38 31.20
N TRP A 128 -30.06 16.18 30.89
CA TRP A 128 -29.24 15.34 31.78
C TRP A 128 -27.78 15.83 31.87
N ILE A 129 -27.20 16.32 30.77
CA ILE A 129 -25.80 16.79 30.73
C ILE A 129 -25.57 18.03 31.64
N PRO A 130 -26.50 18.99 31.78
CA PRO A 130 -26.38 20.09 32.73
C PRO A 130 -26.75 19.72 34.19
N LYS A 131 -27.76 18.85 34.40
CA LYS A 131 -28.22 18.47 35.75
C LYS A 131 -27.23 17.60 36.54
N SER A 132 -26.22 17.03 35.88
CA SER A 132 -25.13 16.28 36.53
C SER A 132 -24.17 17.15 37.37
N HIS A 133 -24.36 18.47 37.43
CA HIS A 133 -23.57 19.40 38.23
C HIS A 133 -24.03 19.52 39.70
N MET A 134 -25.13 18.86 40.09
CA MET A 134 -25.66 18.95 41.46
C MET A 134 -25.08 17.83 42.36
N PRO A 135 -24.43 18.17 43.49
CA PRO A 135 -23.99 17.17 44.47
C PRO A 135 -25.21 16.62 45.23
N GLY A 136 -25.69 15.45 44.81
CA GLY A 136 -26.75 14.69 45.47
C GLY A 136 -26.55 13.18 45.27
N PRO A 137 -27.14 12.32 46.12
CA PRO A 137 -26.95 10.88 46.03
C PRO A 137 -27.43 10.35 44.67
N VAL A 138 -26.49 9.77 43.94
CA VAL A 138 -26.62 9.34 42.53
C VAL A 138 -27.53 8.11 42.35
N GLU A 139 -28.00 7.51 43.45
CA GLU A 139 -28.71 6.24 43.47
C GLU A 139 -30.14 6.29 42.90
N ALA A 140 -30.68 7.47 42.61
CA ALA A 140 -32.04 7.64 42.08
C ALA A 140 -32.07 8.41 40.75
N TYR A 141 -31.41 7.91 39.70
CA TYR A 141 -31.50 8.50 38.35
C TYR A 141 -31.72 7.44 37.26
N PRO A 142 -32.49 7.75 36.19
CA PRO A 142 -33.55 6.87 35.76
C PRO A 142 -33.00 5.75 34.89
N ALA A 143 -32.85 4.58 35.52
CA ALA A 143 -32.77 3.29 34.85
C ALA A 143 -33.83 3.15 33.74
N ALA A 144 -34.97 3.85 33.85
CA ALA A 144 -36.03 3.93 32.83
C ALA A 144 -35.55 4.48 31.48
N SER A 145 -34.78 5.58 31.41
CA SER A 145 -34.34 6.17 30.13
C SER A 145 -33.27 5.30 29.44
N LEU A 146 -32.36 4.73 30.21
CA LEU A 146 -31.40 3.73 29.69
C LEU A 146 -32.15 2.47 29.23
N SER A 147 -33.19 2.03 29.93
CA SER A 147 -33.97 0.85 29.54
C SER A 147 -34.65 1.00 28.18
N VAL A 148 -35.12 2.21 27.83
CA VAL A 148 -35.75 2.49 26.53
C VAL A 148 -34.72 2.44 25.41
N LEU A 149 -33.54 3.04 25.61
CA LEU A 149 -32.46 3.00 24.62
C LEU A 149 -31.91 1.58 24.44
N MET A 150 -31.85 0.80 25.51
CA MET A 150 -31.36 -0.58 25.48
C MET A 150 -32.37 -1.56 24.85
N LYS A 151 -33.68 -1.41 25.11
CA LYS A 151 -34.73 -2.18 24.44
C LYS A 151 -34.71 -2.00 22.90
N ASN A 152 -34.21 -0.86 22.43
CA ASN A 152 -34.06 -0.56 21.02
C ASN A 152 -32.69 -0.96 20.44
N GLY A 153 -31.85 -1.69 21.19
CA GLY A 153 -30.55 -2.18 20.71
C GLY A 153 -29.50 -1.09 20.54
N ARG A 154 -29.63 0.07 21.20
CA ARG A 154 -28.79 1.25 20.98
C ARG A 154 -27.62 1.39 21.95
N GLY A 155 -27.18 0.27 22.55
CA GLY A 155 -26.13 0.26 23.55
C GLY A 155 -24.80 0.85 23.07
N GLY A 156 -24.48 0.70 21.78
CA GLY A 156 -23.27 1.29 21.20
C GLY A 156 -23.30 2.82 21.17
N GLU A 157 -24.41 3.41 20.74
CA GLU A 157 -24.56 4.87 20.67
C GLU A 157 -24.50 5.52 22.06
N VAL A 158 -25.08 4.87 23.07
CA VAL A 158 -24.97 5.30 24.47
C VAL A 158 -23.51 5.22 24.94
N ALA A 159 -22.78 4.17 24.57
CA ALA A 159 -21.36 4.04 24.88
C ALA A 159 -20.49 5.10 24.19
N GLU A 160 -20.79 5.48 22.96
CA GLU A 160 -20.10 6.57 22.25
C GLU A 160 -20.25 7.90 23.00
N VAL A 161 -21.47 8.22 23.47
CA VAL A 161 -21.73 9.45 24.24
C VAL A 161 -20.96 9.46 25.56
N PHE A 162 -20.95 8.34 26.28
CA PHE A 162 -20.24 8.24 27.55
C PHE A 162 -18.71 8.27 27.36
N LEU A 163 -18.16 7.62 26.32
CA LEU A 163 -16.73 7.78 25.97
C LEU A 163 -16.37 9.23 25.63
N TRP A 164 -17.25 9.93 24.93
CA TRP A 164 -17.05 11.35 24.64
C TRP A 164 -17.06 12.20 25.93
N LEU A 165 -18.02 11.98 26.83
CA LEU A 165 -18.07 12.65 28.14
C LEU A 165 -16.82 12.40 28.97
N ARG A 166 -16.22 11.22 28.85
CA ARG A 166 -14.97 10.86 29.52
C ARG A 166 -13.78 11.72 29.09
N GLY A 167 -13.81 12.31 27.89
CA GLY A 167 -12.79 13.24 27.41
C GLY A 167 -12.72 14.55 28.20
N PHE A 168 -13.76 14.87 28.97
CA PHE A 168 -13.76 16.00 29.90
C PHE A 168 -13.30 15.52 31.27
N GLU A 169 -12.14 15.99 31.74
CA GLU A 169 -11.51 15.51 32.97
C GLU A 169 -12.46 15.56 34.19
N HIS A 170 -13.26 16.63 34.32
CA HIS A 170 -14.24 16.80 35.40
C HIS A 170 -15.47 15.87 35.31
N ARG A 171 -15.68 15.17 34.19
CA ARG A 171 -16.80 14.23 33.95
C ARG A 171 -16.35 12.79 33.81
N LYS A 172 -15.04 12.52 33.89
CA LYS A 172 -14.46 11.19 33.69
C LYS A 172 -15.04 10.14 34.63
N ASP A 173 -15.08 10.42 35.93
CA ASP A 173 -15.61 9.48 36.92
C ASP A 173 -17.12 9.21 36.73
N PHE A 174 -17.86 10.24 36.31
CA PHE A 174 -19.28 10.14 36.00
C PHE A 174 -19.51 9.28 34.75
N ALA A 175 -18.76 9.52 33.68
CA ALA A 175 -18.82 8.73 32.46
C ALA A 175 -18.45 7.27 32.72
N ASP A 176 -17.37 7.01 33.46
CA ASP A 176 -16.94 5.68 33.86
C ASP A 176 -18.04 4.97 34.68
N MET A 177 -18.69 5.69 35.60
CA MET A 177 -19.83 5.17 36.37
C MET A 177 -21.03 4.84 35.47
N CYS A 178 -21.41 5.73 34.56
CA CYS A 178 -22.51 5.49 33.62
C CYS A 178 -22.24 4.26 32.74
N GLN A 179 -20.99 4.07 32.32
CA GLN A 179 -20.58 2.91 31.55
C GLN A 179 -20.66 1.61 32.36
N ARG A 180 -20.23 1.63 33.62
CA ARG A 180 -20.38 0.50 34.55
C ARG A 180 -21.84 0.14 34.74
N THR A 181 -22.69 1.14 34.98
CA THR A 181 -24.13 0.95 35.16
C THR A 181 -24.77 0.34 33.92
N LEU A 182 -24.39 0.81 32.73
CA LEU A 182 -24.85 0.26 31.46
C LEU A 182 -24.52 -1.23 31.34
N LEU A 183 -23.28 -1.64 31.60
CA LEU A 183 -22.84 -3.03 31.47
C LEU A 183 -23.37 -3.96 32.58
N THR A 184 -23.67 -3.39 33.74
CA THR A 184 -24.23 -4.12 34.88
C THR A 184 -25.73 -4.37 34.69
N GLN A 185 -26.49 -3.33 34.31
CA GLN A 185 -27.93 -3.43 34.11
C GLN A 185 -28.31 -4.09 32.78
N TYR A 186 -27.48 -3.93 31.74
CA TYR A 186 -27.73 -4.47 30.40
C TYR A 186 -26.51 -5.27 29.89
N PRO A 187 -26.27 -6.47 30.46
CA PRO A 187 -25.24 -7.41 30.02
C PRO A 187 -25.13 -7.65 28.50
N GLU A 188 -26.26 -7.58 27.80
CA GLU A 188 -26.43 -7.75 26.35
C GLU A 188 -25.89 -6.59 25.52
N ALA A 189 -25.66 -5.42 26.14
CA ALA A 189 -25.02 -4.27 25.48
C ALA A 189 -23.56 -4.52 25.12
N TRP A 190 -22.92 -5.50 25.78
CA TRP A 190 -21.47 -5.72 25.73
C TRP A 190 -20.88 -5.76 24.32
N PRO A 191 -21.41 -6.52 23.34
CA PRO A 191 -20.83 -6.55 21.99
C PRO A 191 -20.75 -5.16 21.36
N LEU A 192 -21.82 -4.37 21.46
CA LEU A 192 -21.89 -3.01 20.90
C LEU A 192 -20.96 -2.04 21.65
N VAL A 193 -20.91 -2.14 22.98
CA VAL A 193 -20.01 -1.32 23.81
C VAL A 193 -18.55 -1.64 23.47
N SER A 194 -18.21 -2.93 23.37
CA SER A 194 -16.86 -3.38 23.05
C SER A 194 -16.41 -2.94 21.65
N GLU A 195 -17.31 -2.98 20.66
CA GLU A 195 -17.05 -2.50 19.30
C GLU A 195 -16.72 -1.00 19.30
N VAL A 196 -17.49 -0.20 20.05
CA VAL A 196 -17.25 1.24 20.20
C VAL A 196 -15.90 1.49 20.88
N TRP A 197 -15.61 0.78 21.97
CA TRP A 197 -14.32 0.90 22.66
C TRP A 197 -13.14 0.51 21.78
N LEU A 198 -13.27 -0.51 20.93
CA LEU A 198 -12.24 -0.92 19.98
C LEU A 198 -12.04 0.14 18.89
N LYS A 199 -13.12 0.68 18.31
CA LYS A 199 -13.06 1.77 17.32
C LYS A 199 -12.38 3.02 17.87
N SER A 200 -12.62 3.34 19.14
CA SER A 200 -11.98 4.46 19.84
C SER A 200 -10.57 4.14 20.37
N SER A 201 -10.07 2.90 20.18
CA SER A 201 -8.79 2.45 20.73
C SER A 201 -8.65 2.70 22.25
N LEU A 202 -9.73 2.49 23.00
CA LEU A 202 -9.73 2.63 24.47
C LEU A 202 -8.73 1.63 25.07
N SER A 203 -7.84 2.07 25.95
CA SER A 203 -6.85 1.13 26.50
C SER A 203 -7.52 0.06 27.38
N PRO A 204 -7.04 -1.20 27.39
CA PRO A 204 -7.58 -2.23 28.27
C PRO A 204 -7.55 -1.84 29.75
N THR A 205 -6.57 -1.05 30.20
CA THR A 205 -6.54 -0.49 31.56
C THR A 205 -7.76 0.38 31.86
N GLU A 206 -8.17 1.23 30.93
CA GLU A 206 -9.32 2.10 31.09
C GLU A 206 -10.62 1.34 30.95
N ALA A 207 -10.71 0.44 29.96
CA ALA A 207 -11.83 -0.50 29.83
C ALA A 207 -12.05 -1.28 31.14
N TYR A 208 -10.99 -1.76 31.78
CA TYR A 208 -11.06 -2.45 33.08
C TYR A 208 -11.71 -1.57 34.16
N ARG A 209 -11.25 -0.33 34.30
CA ARG A 209 -11.81 0.65 35.26
C ARG A 209 -13.28 0.99 34.97
N MET A 210 -13.66 1.01 33.69
CA MET A 210 -15.04 1.23 33.23
C MET A 210 -15.93 -0.01 33.36
N MET A 211 -15.38 -1.19 33.63
CA MET A 211 -16.16 -2.42 33.83
C MET A 211 -16.32 -2.78 35.30
N LEU A 212 -15.30 -2.52 36.11
CA LEU A 212 -15.28 -2.92 37.52
C LEU A 212 -15.38 -1.69 38.42
N SER A 213 -16.56 -1.53 39.03
CA SER A 213 -16.69 -0.79 40.29
C SER A 213 -15.95 -1.62 41.31
N SER A 214 -14.90 -1.10 41.92
CA SER A 214 -14.13 -1.89 42.89
C SER A 214 -14.93 -2.06 44.20
N PRO A 215 -15.35 -3.26 44.61
CA PRO A 215 -14.96 -3.73 45.91
C PRO A 215 -13.51 -4.23 45.82
N PRO A 216 -12.73 -4.15 46.91
CA PRO A 216 -11.47 -4.86 46.98
C PRO A 216 -11.74 -6.36 46.81
N LEU A 217 -10.92 -7.07 46.03
CA LEU A 217 -10.93 -8.53 45.93
C LEU A 217 -10.93 -9.24 47.30
N ALA A 218 -10.48 -8.56 48.35
CA ALA A 218 -10.51 -8.99 49.74
C ALA A 218 -11.92 -9.09 50.37
N ALA A 219 -12.98 -8.55 49.73
CA ALA A 219 -14.36 -8.59 50.23
C ALA A 219 -15.22 -9.69 49.59
N MET A 220 -14.66 -10.47 48.65
CA MET A 220 -15.38 -11.56 47.96
C MET A 220 -15.51 -12.79 48.87
N ASN A 221 -16.35 -12.69 49.89
CA ASN A 221 -16.64 -13.80 50.81
C ASN A 221 -17.81 -14.67 50.31
N GLU A 222 -18.61 -14.17 49.37
CA GLU A 222 -19.76 -14.88 48.84
C GLU A 222 -19.50 -15.49 47.44
N PRO A 223 -19.98 -16.72 47.16
CA PRO A 223 -19.87 -17.35 45.84
C PRO A 223 -20.44 -16.51 44.69
N HIS A 224 -21.45 -15.68 44.97
CA HIS A 224 -22.07 -14.79 43.98
C HIS A 224 -21.09 -13.71 43.49
N ASP A 225 -20.33 -13.10 44.40
CA ASP A 225 -19.35 -12.06 44.06
C ASP A 225 -18.23 -12.61 43.18
N TRP A 226 -17.77 -13.83 43.49
CA TRP A 226 -16.78 -14.53 42.67
C TRP A 226 -17.31 -14.80 41.25
N PHE A 227 -18.57 -15.20 41.11
CA PHE A 227 -19.19 -15.41 39.80
C PHE A 227 -19.28 -14.12 38.98
N VAL A 228 -19.72 -13.02 39.59
CA VAL A 228 -19.82 -11.70 38.94
C VAL A 228 -18.43 -11.21 38.51
N PHE A 229 -17.42 -11.38 39.37
CA PHE A 229 -16.02 -11.08 39.06
C PHE A 229 -15.52 -11.89 37.87
N CYS A 230 -15.64 -13.22 37.89
CA CYS A 230 -15.20 -14.09 36.80
C CYS A 230 -15.88 -13.74 35.47
N ARG A 231 -17.19 -13.44 35.49
CA ARG A 231 -17.92 -13.02 34.28
C ARG A 231 -17.40 -11.70 33.71
N THR A 232 -17.13 -10.74 34.59
CA THR A 232 -16.61 -9.43 34.18
C THR A 232 -15.19 -9.54 33.66
N MET A 233 -14.35 -10.34 34.33
CA MET A 233 -12.99 -10.66 33.90
C MET A 233 -12.98 -11.33 32.53
N ALA A 234 -13.85 -12.32 32.30
CA ALA A 234 -13.94 -13.00 31.02
C ALA A 234 -14.31 -12.05 29.87
N ARG A 235 -15.19 -11.06 30.11
CA ARG A 235 -15.51 -10.01 29.13
C ARG A 235 -14.32 -9.09 28.89
N TRP A 236 -13.65 -8.64 29.95
CA TRP A 236 -12.47 -7.78 29.81
C TRP A 236 -11.33 -8.48 29.07
N MET A 237 -11.11 -9.76 29.35
CA MET A 237 -10.17 -10.60 28.62
C MET A 237 -10.56 -10.75 27.14
N ASP A 238 -11.84 -10.97 26.83
CA ASP A 238 -12.33 -11.02 25.46
C ASP A 238 -12.08 -9.69 24.72
N TYR A 239 -12.34 -8.54 25.37
CA TYR A 239 -11.99 -7.22 24.86
C TYR A 239 -10.49 -7.08 24.61
N LEU A 240 -9.65 -7.49 25.58
CA LEU A 240 -8.20 -7.45 25.47
C LEU A 240 -7.69 -8.27 24.28
N TYR A 241 -8.21 -9.48 24.06
CA TYR A 241 -7.82 -10.29 22.89
C TYR A 241 -8.23 -9.62 21.59
N GLN A 242 -9.43 -9.04 21.51
CA GLN A 242 -9.87 -8.28 20.34
C GLN A 242 -8.98 -7.05 20.11
N TYR A 243 -8.67 -6.30 21.17
CA TYR A 243 -7.78 -5.14 21.15
C TYR A 243 -6.38 -5.51 20.64
N ARG A 244 -5.79 -6.60 21.14
CA ARG A 244 -4.52 -7.16 20.64
C ARG A 244 -4.62 -7.63 19.19
N SER A 245 -5.76 -8.20 18.78
CA SER A 245 -5.97 -8.69 17.40
C SER A 245 -6.03 -7.57 16.36
N LEU A 246 -6.45 -6.36 16.76
CA LEU A 246 -6.35 -5.15 15.95
C LEU A 246 -4.92 -4.60 15.86
N GLY A 247 -3.98 -5.28 16.52
CA GLY A 247 -2.56 -4.94 16.52
C GLY A 247 -2.17 -3.99 17.65
N HIS A 248 -3.06 -3.59 18.56
CA HIS A 248 -2.64 -2.71 19.65
C HIS A 248 -1.76 -3.46 20.67
N ASP A 249 -0.68 -2.82 21.14
CA ASP A 249 0.21 -3.41 22.14
C ASP A 249 -0.43 -3.33 23.54
N TYR A 250 -0.45 -4.47 24.23
CA TYR A 250 -0.82 -4.55 25.65
C TYR A 250 -0.30 -5.84 26.27
N SER A 251 0.77 -5.78 27.08
CA SER A 251 1.47 -6.94 27.68
C SER A 251 0.60 -7.76 28.63
N ASP A 252 0.96 -9.03 28.85
CA ASP A 252 0.51 -9.79 30.01
C ASP A 252 1.05 -9.16 31.33
N SER A 253 2.26 -8.57 31.32
CA SER A 253 2.76 -7.75 32.44
C SER A 253 1.87 -6.53 32.74
N GLN A 254 1.35 -5.84 31.72
CA GLN A 254 0.42 -4.71 31.90
C GLN A 254 -0.93 -5.18 32.44
N VAL A 255 -1.44 -6.32 31.95
CA VAL A 255 -2.63 -6.98 32.51
C VAL A 255 -2.43 -7.23 34.00
N VAL A 256 -1.34 -7.89 34.37
CA VAL A 256 -1.02 -8.19 35.77
C VAL A 256 -0.90 -6.92 36.60
N GLN A 257 -0.28 -5.85 36.08
CA GLN A 257 -0.16 -4.59 36.80
C GLN A 257 -1.53 -3.97 37.10
N VAL A 258 -2.47 -4.03 36.16
CA VAL A 258 -3.85 -3.55 36.35
C VAL A 258 -4.60 -4.39 37.38
N LEU A 259 -4.39 -5.71 37.36
CA LEU A 259 -5.05 -6.62 38.27
C LEU A 259 -4.47 -6.54 39.70
N ALA A 260 -3.15 -6.45 39.82
CA ALA A 260 -2.40 -6.61 41.07
C ALA A 260 -2.49 -5.42 42.03
N ASP A 261 -3.14 -4.33 41.61
CA ASP A 261 -3.33 -3.10 42.38
C ASP A 261 -3.95 -3.33 43.78
N LYS A 262 -4.56 -4.50 44.05
CA LYS A 262 -5.29 -4.74 45.33
C LYS A 262 -5.06 -6.07 46.07
N ASN A 263 -4.58 -7.16 45.44
CA ASN A 263 -4.28 -8.42 46.14
C ASN A 263 -3.55 -9.46 45.24
N THR A 264 -2.22 -9.57 45.32
CA THR A 264 -1.44 -10.54 44.53
C THR A 264 -1.76 -12.00 44.89
N GLY A 265 -2.15 -12.29 46.13
CA GLY A 265 -2.49 -13.65 46.57
C GLY A 265 -3.79 -14.17 45.95
N VAL A 266 -4.82 -13.32 45.86
CA VAL A 266 -6.09 -13.68 45.21
C VAL A 266 -5.90 -13.86 43.70
N LEU A 267 -5.07 -13.04 43.06
CA LEU A 267 -4.76 -13.21 41.63
C LEU A 267 -4.00 -14.50 41.34
N LYS A 268 -3.06 -14.88 42.21
CA LYS A 268 -2.40 -16.17 42.09
C LYS A 268 -3.44 -17.31 42.13
N THR A 269 -4.34 -17.28 43.10
CA THR A 269 -5.43 -18.27 43.21
C THR A 269 -6.34 -18.25 41.97
N PHE A 270 -6.63 -17.07 41.44
CA PHE A 270 -7.40 -16.91 40.21
C PHE A 270 -6.68 -17.54 39.01
N PHE A 271 -5.38 -17.28 38.80
CA PHE A 271 -4.63 -17.88 37.71
C PHE A 271 -4.42 -19.37 37.88
N ASP A 272 -4.17 -19.86 39.10
CA ASP A 272 -4.14 -21.30 39.40
C ASP A 272 -5.48 -21.96 38.99
N TRP A 273 -6.60 -21.31 39.28
CA TRP A 273 -7.93 -21.79 38.88
C TRP A 273 -8.15 -21.74 37.36
N VAL A 274 -7.82 -20.62 36.69
CA VAL A 274 -7.90 -20.52 35.22
C VAL A 274 -6.99 -21.55 34.54
N GLY A 275 -5.83 -21.84 35.14
CA GLY A 275 -4.87 -22.84 34.69
C GLY A 275 -5.41 -24.28 34.67
N THR A 276 -6.45 -24.57 35.44
CA THR A 276 -7.14 -25.87 35.39
C THR A 276 -7.93 -26.08 34.09
N VAL A 277 -8.24 -25.01 33.35
CA VAL A 277 -8.93 -25.07 32.06
C VAL A 277 -7.89 -25.27 30.94
N PRO A 278 -7.87 -26.41 30.23
CA PRO A 278 -6.82 -26.71 29.26
C PRO A 278 -6.63 -25.64 28.18
N SER A 279 -7.71 -24.99 27.72
CA SER A 279 -7.64 -23.95 26.71
C SER A 279 -7.12 -22.60 27.21
N ALA A 280 -7.00 -22.41 28.52
CA ALA A 280 -6.58 -21.17 29.16
C ALA A 280 -5.27 -21.33 29.95
N LYS A 281 -4.77 -22.57 30.05
CA LYS A 281 -3.61 -22.91 30.85
C LYS A 281 -2.37 -22.10 30.46
N ASP A 282 -2.06 -22.04 29.17
CA ASP A 282 -0.89 -21.29 28.70
C ASP A 282 -1.00 -19.79 29.00
N ASP A 283 -2.22 -19.24 28.98
CA ASP A 283 -2.47 -17.83 29.31
C ASP A 283 -2.31 -17.57 30.81
N ALA A 284 -2.87 -18.46 31.64
CA ALA A 284 -2.71 -18.40 33.09
C ALA A 284 -1.24 -18.55 33.50
N ASP A 285 -0.52 -19.54 32.95
CA ASP A 285 0.89 -19.80 33.23
C ASP A 285 1.79 -18.61 32.83
N ARG A 286 1.43 -17.88 31.75
CA ARG A 286 2.13 -16.64 31.38
C ARG A 286 1.83 -15.50 32.34
N MET A 287 0.56 -15.23 32.64
CA MET A 287 0.17 -14.18 33.58
C MET A 287 0.70 -14.42 34.99
N GLN A 288 0.78 -15.68 35.41
CA GLN A 288 1.35 -16.06 36.70
C GLN A 288 2.85 -15.78 36.78
N ARG A 289 3.60 -16.12 35.73
CA ARG A 289 5.01 -15.70 35.63
C ARG A 289 5.15 -14.19 35.70
N SER A 290 4.24 -13.45 35.05
CA SER A 290 4.24 -12.00 35.12
C SER A 290 3.92 -11.44 36.51
N LEU A 291 3.04 -12.10 37.25
CA LEU A 291 2.73 -11.78 38.64
C LEU A 291 3.92 -12.01 39.57
N GLU A 292 4.69 -13.07 39.34
CA GLU A 292 5.89 -13.40 40.13
C GLU A 292 7.02 -12.37 39.96
N SER A 293 7.13 -11.71 38.81
CA SER A 293 8.12 -10.67 38.53
C SER A 293 7.69 -9.25 38.93
N LEU A 294 6.42 -9.04 39.30
CA LEU A 294 5.91 -7.74 39.73
C LEU A 294 6.69 -7.10 40.90
N PRO A 295 7.15 -7.83 41.94
CA PRO A 295 7.98 -7.24 43.00
C PRO A 295 9.29 -6.64 42.48
N THR A 296 9.89 -7.23 41.44
CA THR A 296 11.10 -6.69 40.81
C THR A 296 10.80 -5.39 40.06
N LEU A 297 9.69 -5.33 39.33
CA LEU A 297 9.21 -4.11 38.69
C LEU A 297 9.01 -2.98 39.72
N ASN A 298 8.27 -3.26 40.80
CA ASN A 298 8.03 -2.27 41.85
C ASN A 298 9.34 -1.80 42.50
N ARG A 299 10.28 -2.72 42.75
CA ARG A 299 11.61 -2.39 43.27
C ARG A 299 12.36 -1.43 42.36
N TRP A 300 12.38 -1.66 41.04
CA TRP A 300 13.02 -0.76 40.07
C TRP A 300 12.37 0.62 40.04
N ILE A 301 11.03 0.66 40.10
CA ILE A 301 10.23 1.88 40.13
C ILE A 301 10.51 2.70 41.39
N GLU A 302 10.49 2.07 42.56
CA GLU A 302 10.70 2.70 43.87
C GLU A 302 12.15 3.18 44.02
N SER A 303 13.10 2.37 43.56
CA SER A 303 14.53 2.67 43.62
C SER A 303 15.00 3.66 42.54
N LYS A 304 14.08 4.14 41.68
CA LYS A 304 14.35 5.08 40.58
C LYS A 304 15.52 4.64 39.68
N VAL A 305 15.63 3.33 39.46
CA VAL A 305 16.69 2.73 38.63
C VAL A 305 16.47 3.18 37.18
N SER A 306 17.54 3.45 36.42
CA SER A 306 17.38 3.73 35.00
C SER A 306 17.10 2.44 34.21
N PRO A 307 16.43 2.48 33.06
CA PRO A 307 16.18 1.28 32.27
C PRO A 307 17.43 0.49 31.89
N ASP A 308 18.55 1.15 31.60
CA ASP A 308 19.82 0.46 31.35
C ASP A 308 20.31 -0.30 32.60
N GLN A 309 20.28 0.32 33.78
CA GLN A 309 20.66 -0.35 35.03
C GLN A 309 19.73 -1.51 35.36
N ALA A 310 18.42 -1.34 35.17
CA ALA A 310 17.43 -2.41 35.39
C ALA A 310 17.70 -3.62 34.49
N TYR A 311 18.08 -3.38 33.22
CA TYR A 311 18.50 -4.44 32.31
C TYR A 311 19.69 -5.22 32.87
N TRP A 312 20.72 -4.51 33.33
CA TRP A 312 21.94 -5.13 33.87
C TRP A 312 21.73 -5.82 35.23
N GLN A 313 20.73 -5.39 36.00
CA GLN A 313 20.35 -6.03 37.27
C GLN A 313 19.56 -7.32 37.07
N SER A 314 19.09 -7.62 35.86
CA SER A 314 18.31 -8.82 35.58
C SER A 314 19.20 -9.96 35.05
N PRO A 315 19.50 -11.00 35.86
CA PRO A 315 20.41 -12.07 35.44
C PRO A 315 19.88 -12.85 34.24
N LYS A 316 18.56 -13.00 34.11
CA LYS A 316 17.92 -13.71 33.00
C LYS A 316 18.11 -12.98 31.67
N LEU A 317 18.10 -11.64 31.67
CA LEU A 317 18.35 -10.85 30.46
C LEU A 317 19.82 -10.81 30.08
N VAL A 318 20.70 -10.68 31.07
CA VAL A 318 22.15 -10.53 30.87
C VAL A 318 22.81 -11.84 30.46
N ASN A 319 22.39 -12.97 31.04
CA ASN A 319 23.03 -14.27 30.84
C ASN A 319 22.39 -15.12 29.73
N PHE A 320 21.38 -14.61 29.03
CA PHE A 320 20.73 -15.33 27.94
C PHE A 320 21.71 -15.61 26.78
N ARG A 321 21.76 -16.86 26.32
CA ARG A 321 22.62 -17.30 25.21
C ARG A 321 21.79 -17.99 24.14
N LEU A 322 21.98 -17.58 22.89
CA LEU A 322 21.26 -18.11 21.73
C LEU A 322 21.89 -19.38 21.11
N ASP A 323 23.13 -19.71 21.46
CA ASP A 323 23.92 -20.78 20.85
C ASP A 323 23.53 -22.20 21.30
N ALA A 324 22.65 -22.34 22.30
CA ALA A 324 22.05 -23.63 22.59
C ALA A 324 21.10 -23.96 21.43
N SER A 325 21.55 -24.84 20.54
CA SER A 325 20.91 -25.18 19.25
C SER A 325 19.45 -25.64 19.35
N ASP A 326 18.94 -25.87 20.56
CA ASP A 326 17.53 -25.95 20.93
C ASP A 326 17.45 -25.62 22.42
N GLY A 327 17.79 -24.37 22.80
CA GLY A 327 17.63 -23.94 24.19
C GLY A 327 16.25 -24.37 24.69
N GLU A 328 16.21 -25.04 25.86
CA GLU A 328 14.97 -25.62 26.38
C GLU A 328 13.87 -24.56 26.28
N ALA A 329 12.66 -24.94 25.80
CA ALA A 329 11.56 -23.98 25.65
C ALA A 329 11.33 -23.15 26.94
N SER A 330 11.70 -23.72 28.10
CA SER A 330 11.78 -23.10 29.41
C SER A 330 12.68 -21.85 29.46
N ASP A 331 13.89 -21.88 28.89
CA ASP A 331 14.85 -20.77 28.91
C ASP A 331 14.33 -19.56 28.11
N TRP A 332 13.76 -19.82 26.92
CA TRP A 332 13.11 -18.79 26.11
C TRP A 332 11.90 -18.20 26.83
N ALA A 333 11.08 -19.04 27.43
CA ALA A 333 9.89 -18.62 28.16
C ALA A 333 10.25 -17.75 29.38
N ALA A 334 11.33 -18.08 30.10
CA ALA A 334 11.84 -17.29 31.21
C ALA A 334 12.46 -15.97 30.75
N PHE A 335 13.25 -15.98 29.67
CA PHE A 335 13.85 -14.78 29.10
C PHE A 335 12.79 -13.82 28.56
N LEU A 336 11.86 -14.29 27.73
CA LEU A 336 10.82 -13.45 27.13
C LEU A 336 9.90 -12.84 28.19
N SER A 337 9.56 -13.61 29.22
CA SER A 337 8.82 -13.09 30.38
C SER A 337 9.60 -11.94 31.01
N GLU A 338 10.86 -12.14 31.40
CA GLU A 338 11.67 -11.09 32.01
C GLU A 338 11.84 -9.87 31.08
N PHE A 339 11.95 -10.11 29.78
CA PHE A 339 12.12 -9.06 28.77
C PHE A 339 10.87 -8.19 28.66
N GLU A 340 9.69 -8.81 28.65
CA GLU A 340 8.39 -8.14 28.71
C GLU A 340 8.24 -7.26 29.98
N HIS A 341 8.72 -7.74 31.12
CA HIS A 341 8.71 -6.97 32.37
C HIS A 341 9.59 -5.73 32.28
N TRP A 342 10.78 -5.89 31.72
CA TRP A 342 11.68 -4.77 31.52
C TRP A 342 11.11 -3.75 30.52
N LEU A 343 10.44 -4.19 29.45
CA LEU A 343 9.75 -3.29 28.53
C LEU A 343 8.57 -2.56 29.22
N THR A 344 7.83 -3.24 30.08
CA THR A 344 6.75 -2.63 30.87
C THR A 344 7.31 -1.61 31.86
N PHE A 345 8.45 -1.90 32.49
CA PHE A 345 9.18 -0.95 33.32
C PHE A 345 9.55 0.32 32.54
N ILE A 346 10.07 0.16 31.32
CA ILE A 346 10.40 1.29 30.44
C ILE A 346 9.17 2.15 30.17
N ASP A 347 7.99 1.56 29.95
CA ASP A 347 6.78 2.34 29.69
C ASP A 347 6.33 3.15 30.92
N VAL A 348 6.40 2.57 32.11
CA VAL A 348 6.18 3.31 33.38
C VAL A 348 7.25 4.39 33.59
N TYR A 349 8.49 4.11 33.23
CA TYR A 349 9.58 5.07 33.34
C TYR A 349 9.40 6.27 32.40
N ARG A 350 8.93 6.02 31.17
CA ARG A 350 8.59 7.05 30.16
C ARG A 350 7.41 7.91 30.59
N SER A 351 6.37 7.31 31.18
CA SER A 351 5.18 8.05 31.61
C SER A 351 5.47 9.05 32.74
N ARG A 352 6.60 8.90 33.44
CA ARG A 352 7.10 9.84 34.46
C ARG A 352 8.00 10.94 33.87
N SER A 353 7.85 11.24 32.59
CA SER A 353 8.52 12.32 31.85
C SER A 353 10.00 12.10 31.52
N ASN A 354 10.49 10.85 31.54
CA ASN A 354 11.86 10.54 31.14
C ASN A 354 11.94 10.13 29.66
N VAL A 355 12.91 10.68 28.92
CA VAL A 355 13.11 10.38 27.50
C VAL A 355 13.94 9.09 27.34
N PHE A 356 13.27 7.94 27.23
CA PHE A 356 13.92 6.66 26.93
C PHE A 356 13.35 6.04 25.65
N THR A 357 13.97 6.27 24.48
CA THR A 357 13.41 5.85 23.18
C THR A 357 13.63 4.36 22.88
N ASP A 358 12.97 3.84 21.84
CA ASP A 358 13.20 2.47 21.36
C ASP A 358 14.62 2.26 20.83
N ASN A 359 15.26 3.32 20.33
CA ASN A 359 16.68 3.29 20.00
C ASN A 359 17.55 3.03 21.24
N HIS A 360 17.21 3.64 22.39
CA HIS A 360 17.93 3.37 23.64
C HIS A 360 17.79 1.91 24.08
N ILE A 361 16.61 1.30 23.90
CA ILE A 361 16.39 -0.13 24.16
C ILE A 361 17.36 -0.98 23.33
N VAL A 362 17.36 -0.77 22.01
CA VAL A 362 18.22 -1.51 21.08
C VAL A 362 19.71 -1.31 21.42
N GLU A 363 20.12 -0.09 21.76
CA GLU A 363 21.52 0.20 22.14
C GLU A 363 21.90 -0.45 23.48
N VAL A 364 21.01 -0.49 24.47
CA VAL A 364 21.24 -1.23 25.72
C VAL A 364 21.44 -2.72 25.43
N MET A 365 20.60 -3.33 24.60
CA MET A 365 20.75 -4.75 24.25
C MET A 365 22.01 -5.04 23.43
N LYS A 366 22.38 -4.16 22.49
CA LYS A 366 23.65 -4.27 21.73
C LYS A 366 24.87 -4.22 22.66
N ASN A 367 24.85 -3.29 23.62
CA ASN A 367 25.92 -3.15 24.60
C ASN A 367 25.93 -4.32 25.60
N GLY A 368 24.74 -4.84 25.94
CA GLY A 368 24.43 -6.12 26.55
C GLY A 368 25.34 -7.25 26.06
N GLY A 369 25.14 -7.60 24.79
CA GLY A 369 25.84 -8.70 24.15
C GLY A 369 27.36 -8.51 24.07
N ARG A 370 27.84 -7.26 23.95
CA ARG A 370 29.27 -6.96 23.87
C ARG A 370 30.00 -7.15 25.20
N LYS A 371 29.44 -6.62 26.31
CA LYS A 371 30.14 -6.62 27.61
C LYS A 371 30.29 -8.03 28.18
N ASN A 372 29.35 -8.93 27.88
CA ASN A 372 29.39 -10.28 28.43
C ASN A 372 30.29 -11.24 27.64
N GLY A 373 31.01 -10.75 26.62
CA GLY A 373 31.86 -11.58 25.75
C GLY A 373 31.08 -12.62 24.95
N ALA A 374 29.75 -12.62 25.05
CA ALA A 374 28.88 -13.62 24.45
C ALA A 374 28.76 -13.44 22.93
N LEU A 375 28.99 -12.22 22.41
CA LEU A 375 28.65 -11.90 21.03
C LEU A 375 29.68 -11.06 20.27
N LYS A 376 30.10 -11.55 19.09
CA LYS A 376 30.81 -10.71 18.09
C LYS A 376 29.81 -9.73 17.46
N ASN A 377 30.27 -8.52 17.13
CA ASN A 377 29.42 -7.41 16.61
C ASN A 377 28.43 -7.78 15.48
N SER A 378 28.81 -8.69 14.58
CA SER A 378 27.95 -9.14 13.47
C SER A 378 26.90 -10.19 13.87
N LEU A 379 27.14 -10.93 14.95
CA LEU A 379 26.20 -11.91 15.51
C LEU A 379 25.12 -11.23 16.36
N VAL A 380 25.47 -10.14 17.07
CA VAL A 380 24.54 -9.36 17.91
C VAL A 380 23.27 -8.99 17.14
N ASN A 381 23.38 -8.46 15.92
CA ASN A 381 22.20 -7.99 15.19
C ASN A 381 21.27 -9.13 14.79
N ASN A 382 21.80 -10.27 14.33
CA ASN A 382 20.99 -11.44 13.98
C ASN A 382 20.25 -11.98 15.19
N GLU A 383 20.93 -12.00 16.33
CA GLU A 383 20.39 -12.44 17.60
C GLU A 383 19.29 -11.54 18.13
N LEU A 384 19.47 -10.23 18.03
CA LEU A 384 18.42 -9.28 18.36
C LEU A 384 17.22 -9.43 17.42
N VAL A 385 17.42 -9.67 16.11
CA VAL A 385 16.30 -9.98 15.21
C VAL A 385 15.58 -11.25 15.65
N LYS A 386 16.30 -12.31 16.04
CA LYS A 386 15.69 -13.55 16.57
C LYS A 386 14.89 -13.29 17.85
N ILE A 387 15.46 -12.56 18.80
CA ILE A 387 14.80 -12.17 20.05
C ILE A 387 13.52 -11.38 19.75
N PHE A 388 13.62 -10.34 18.90
CA PHE A 388 12.45 -9.55 18.54
C PHE A 388 11.43 -10.36 17.76
N GLN A 389 11.85 -11.28 16.90
CA GLN A 389 10.93 -12.17 16.20
C GLN A 389 10.20 -13.10 17.17
N LYS A 390 10.87 -13.64 18.19
CA LYS A 390 10.24 -14.41 19.27
C LYS A 390 9.32 -13.56 20.15
N LEU A 391 9.69 -12.30 20.38
CA LEU A 391 8.83 -11.36 21.09
C LEU A 391 7.50 -11.10 20.34
N ARG A 392 7.47 -11.20 19.00
CA ARG A 392 6.22 -11.07 18.23
C ARG A 392 5.21 -12.17 18.54
N ASP A 393 5.70 -13.35 18.95
CA ASP A 393 4.87 -14.48 19.34
C ASP A 393 4.29 -14.29 20.76
N VAL A 394 4.80 -13.31 21.53
CA VAL A 394 4.24 -12.95 22.84
C VAL A 394 2.97 -12.12 22.64
N PRO A 395 1.83 -12.51 23.27
CA PRO A 395 0.57 -11.80 23.11
C PRO A 395 0.66 -10.31 23.46
N GLY A 396 0.21 -9.45 22.53
CA GLY A 396 0.23 -8.00 22.72
C GLY A 396 1.60 -7.34 22.59
N MET A 397 2.62 -8.03 22.07
CA MET A 397 3.98 -7.50 21.87
C MET A 397 4.38 -7.34 20.40
N LYS A 398 3.48 -7.65 19.46
CA LYS A 398 3.80 -7.65 18.02
C LYS A 398 4.27 -6.29 17.52
N ASN A 399 3.52 -5.21 17.77
CA ASN A 399 3.89 -3.89 17.26
C ASN A 399 5.12 -3.34 17.98
N ARG A 400 5.25 -3.64 19.28
CA ARG A 400 6.44 -3.33 20.07
C ARG A 400 7.69 -3.98 19.48
N ALA A 401 7.63 -5.27 19.18
CA ALA A 401 8.70 -6.00 18.53
C ALA A 401 9.01 -5.46 17.13
N ASP A 402 7.99 -5.13 16.33
CA ASP A 402 8.15 -4.52 15.01
C ASP A 402 8.84 -3.14 15.12
N SER A 403 8.52 -2.35 16.14
CA SER A 403 9.17 -1.07 16.44
C SER A 403 10.66 -1.27 16.79
N LEU A 404 10.97 -2.22 17.66
CA LEU A 404 12.36 -2.53 18.04
C LEU A 404 13.18 -3.05 16.84
N GLN A 405 12.59 -3.88 15.99
CA GLN A 405 13.22 -4.30 14.73
C GLN A 405 13.47 -3.11 13.80
N ARG A 406 12.53 -2.17 13.70
CA ARG A 406 12.70 -0.96 12.88
C ARG A 406 13.84 -0.08 13.39
N CYS A 407 13.94 0.10 14.70
CA CYS A 407 15.04 0.79 15.37
C CYS A 407 16.37 0.09 15.08
N LEU A 408 16.43 -1.24 15.23
CA LEU A 408 17.61 -2.02 14.90
C LEU A 408 18.03 -1.83 13.44
N LEU A 409 17.09 -1.83 12.51
CA LEU A 409 17.34 -1.72 11.06
C LEU A 409 17.44 -0.28 10.55
N SER A 410 17.53 0.70 11.46
CA SER A 410 17.77 2.09 11.08
C SER A 410 19.23 2.37 10.77
N ASP A 411 20.15 1.48 11.17
CA ASP A 411 21.54 1.51 10.75
C ASP A 411 21.72 0.86 9.36
N GLN A 412 22.16 1.66 8.39
CA GLN A 412 22.41 1.21 7.02
C GLN A 412 23.46 0.08 6.93
N LYS A 413 24.41 0.02 7.87
CA LYS A 413 25.44 -1.03 7.86
C LYS A 413 24.81 -2.41 8.07
N ILE A 414 23.82 -2.48 8.95
CA ILE A 414 23.10 -3.73 9.26
C ILE A 414 22.37 -4.27 8.03
N LEU A 415 21.76 -3.39 7.22
CA LEU A 415 21.06 -3.79 5.99
C LEU A 415 22.01 -4.31 4.88
N LYS A 416 23.28 -3.90 4.88
CA LYS A 416 24.26 -4.29 3.85
C LYS A 416 24.92 -5.62 4.14
N GLU A 417 25.07 -6.00 5.41
CA GLU A 417 26.00 -7.05 5.83
C GLU A 417 25.33 -8.40 6.12
N HIS A 418 24.00 -8.53 6.05
CA HIS A 418 23.33 -9.67 6.70
C HIS A 418 22.29 -10.41 5.84
N GLU A 419 22.75 -11.34 4.99
CA GLU A 419 21.92 -12.47 4.52
C GLU A 419 21.28 -13.26 5.66
N SER A 420 21.96 -13.28 6.81
CA SER A 420 21.52 -13.96 8.03
C SER A 420 20.21 -13.40 8.60
N ILE A 421 19.95 -12.09 8.48
CA ILE A 421 18.67 -11.50 8.93
C ILE A 421 17.53 -12.02 8.05
N HIS A 422 17.73 -12.09 6.74
CA HIS A 422 16.73 -12.70 5.85
C HIS A 422 16.45 -14.15 6.23
N LYS A 423 17.50 -14.92 6.59
CA LYS A 423 17.32 -16.29 7.04
C LYS A 423 16.40 -16.37 8.26
N VAL A 424 16.60 -15.52 9.28
CA VAL A 424 15.75 -15.50 10.48
C VAL A 424 14.28 -15.27 10.15
N TRP A 425 13.97 -14.29 9.30
CA TRP A 425 12.57 -14.03 8.92
C TRP A 425 12.00 -15.06 7.97
N LEU A 426 12.80 -15.63 7.06
CA LEU A 426 12.35 -16.74 6.21
C LEU A 426 12.04 -17.97 7.06
N ASP A 427 12.89 -18.30 8.03
CA ASP A 427 12.66 -19.41 8.96
C ASP A 427 11.43 -19.18 9.84
N SER A 428 11.09 -17.91 10.10
CA SER A 428 9.88 -17.50 10.83
C SER A 428 8.68 -17.21 9.89
N MET A 429 8.79 -17.54 8.60
CA MET A 429 7.75 -17.37 7.57
C MET A 429 7.14 -15.95 7.49
N VAL A 430 7.90 -14.91 7.80
CA VAL A 430 7.39 -13.53 7.77
C VAL A 430 7.01 -13.14 6.34
N HIS A 431 5.74 -12.84 6.08
CA HIS A 431 5.30 -12.50 4.73
C HIS A 431 5.91 -11.16 4.26
N PRO A 432 6.28 -10.97 2.98
CA PRO A 432 6.90 -9.72 2.53
C PRO A 432 6.08 -8.46 2.79
N THR A 433 4.75 -8.51 2.69
CA THR A 433 3.86 -7.39 3.08
C THR A 433 4.00 -7.03 4.56
N GLU A 434 4.18 -8.03 5.42
CA GLU A 434 4.40 -7.83 6.85
C GLU A 434 5.80 -7.25 7.11
N LEU A 435 6.84 -7.80 6.46
CA LEU A 435 8.19 -7.25 6.56
C LEU A 435 8.26 -5.78 6.11
N TYR A 436 7.48 -5.39 5.10
CA TYR A 436 7.35 -3.99 4.71
C TYR A 436 6.89 -3.11 5.88
N ARG A 437 5.86 -3.54 6.62
CA ARG A 437 5.35 -2.83 7.81
C ARG A 437 6.38 -2.78 8.93
N ILE A 438 7.17 -3.83 9.12
CA ILE A 438 8.29 -3.83 10.08
C ILE A 438 9.29 -2.72 9.69
N LEU A 439 9.75 -2.72 8.44
CA LEU A 439 10.81 -1.82 7.96
C LEU A 439 10.41 -0.34 7.95
N PHE A 440 9.16 -0.05 7.62
CA PHE A 440 8.68 1.31 7.36
C PHE A 440 7.65 1.84 8.37
N GLY A 441 7.04 0.97 9.17
CA GLY A 441 5.99 1.33 10.11
C GLY A 441 4.61 1.49 9.48
N PRO A 442 3.60 1.89 10.26
CA PRO A 442 2.33 2.36 9.71
C PRO A 442 2.61 3.50 8.74
N ALA A 443 1.84 3.56 7.64
CA ALA A 443 2.06 4.42 6.48
C ALA A 443 2.32 5.89 6.88
N THR A 444 3.58 6.23 7.14
CA THR A 444 4.02 7.60 7.20
C THR A 444 4.14 8.02 5.75
N THR A 445 3.13 8.73 5.27
CA THR A 445 3.17 9.50 4.01
C THR A 445 4.15 10.65 4.19
N SER A 446 5.42 10.32 4.47
CA SER A 446 6.50 11.29 4.39
C SER A 446 6.63 11.63 2.92
N ASN A 447 6.25 12.86 2.56
CA ASN A 447 6.38 13.39 1.21
C ASN A 447 7.87 13.39 0.83
N MET A 448 8.28 12.44 -0.01
CA MET A 448 9.70 12.27 -0.38
C MET A 448 10.17 13.25 -1.47
N GLN A 449 9.34 14.22 -1.86
CA GLN A 449 9.66 15.20 -2.91
C GLN A 449 10.87 16.10 -2.58
N ALA A 450 11.27 16.21 -1.32
CA ALA A 450 12.45 16.99 -0.91
C ALA A 450 13.76 16.20 -1.11
N ALA A 451 14.28 16.31 -2.34
CA ALA A 451 15.63 15.98 -2.79
C ALA A 451 16.03 14.49 -2.85
N VAL A 452 16.36 14.05 -4.08
CA VAL A 452 17.16 12.84 -4.41
C VAL A 452 18.48 12.76 -3.59
N TRP A 453 18.89 13.88 -3.00
CA TRP A 453 20.09 14.07 -2.17
C TRP A 453 19.83 14.00 -0.65
N ASN A 454 18.60 13.79 -0.19
CA ASN A 454 18.31 13.65 1.23
C ASN A 454 19.00 12.38 1.80
N PRO A 455 19.83 12.48 2.86
CA PRO A 455 20.41 11.33 3.55
C PRO A 455 19.39 10.26 3.95
N GLU A 456 18.16 10.65 4.30
CA GLU A 456 17.06 9.73 4.63
C GLU A 456 16.69 8.85 3.43
N TRP A 457 16.74 9.40 2.20
CA TRP A 457 16.49 8.64 0.99
C TRP A 457 17.50 7.51 0.77
N LYS A 458 18.74 7.68 1.25
CA LYS A 458 19.75 6.61 1.21
C LYS A 458 19.35 5.43 2.09
N LEU A 459 18.80 5.69 3.27
CA LEU A 459 18.31 4.65 4.19
C LEU A 459 17.04 3.99 3.63
N ILE A 460 16.07 4.78 3.17
CA ILE A 460 14.81 4.28 2.60
C ILE A 460 15.08 3.38 1.38
N ARG A 461 15.92 3.81 0.44
CA ARG A 461 16.33 2.97 -0.70
C ARG A 461 17.03 1.69 -0.27
N SER A 462 17.84 1.75 0.79
CA SER A 462 18.51 0.55 1.31
C SER A 462 17.49 -0.43 1.89
N LYS A 463 16.51 0.05 2.67
CA LYS A 463 15.40 -0.75 3.19
C LYS A 463 14.53 -1.32 2.07
N LEU A 464 14.18 -0.53 1.05
CA LEU A 464 13.37 -0.97 -0.08
C LEU A 464 14.11 -2.02 -0.92
N LYS A 465 15.40 -1.82 -1.22
CA LYS A 465 16.22 -2.81 -1.92
C LYS A 465 16.25 -4.13 -1.15
N PHE A 466 16.51 -4.02 0.16
CA PHE A 466 16.58 -5.16 1.06
C PHE A 466 15.24 -5.92 1.10
N TRP A 467 14.12 -5.20 1.20
CA TRP A 467 12.77 -5.76 1.13
C TRP A 467 12.46 -6.43 -0.21
N VAL A 468 12.77 -5.81 -1.35
CA VAL A 468 12.56 -6.43 -2.68
C VAL A 468 13.36 -7.72 -2.81
N TRP A 469 14.61 -7.72 -2.33
CA TRP A 469 15.44 -8.92 -2.37
C TRP A 469 14.96 -10.01 -1.41
N TYR A 470 14.42 -9.64 -0.25
CA TYR A 470 13.70 -10.57 0.62
C TYR A 470 12.51 -11.19 -0.11
N GLY A 471 11.71 -10.40 -0.83
CA GLY A 471 10.59 -10.88 -1.65
C GLY A 471 11.03 -11.93 -2.67
N VAL A 472 12.17 -11.73 -3.35
CA VAL A 472 12.76 -12.74 -4.27
C VAL A 472 13.06 -14.04 -3.54
N LYS A 473 13.73 -13.97 -2.38
CA LYS A 473 14.08 -15.15 -1.59
C LYS A 473 12.85 -15.87 -1.03
N TYR A 474 11.85 -15.10 -0.61
CA TYR A 474 10.58 -15.62 -0.13
C TYR A 474 9.85 -16.38 -1.23
N GLN A 475 9.70 -15.76 -2.40
CA GLN A 475 9.10 -16.37 -3.59
C GLN A 475 9.81 -17.67 -3.98
N SER A 476 11.15 -17.67 -3.95
CA SER A 476 11.93 -18.88 -4.25
C SER A 476 11.77 -20.00 -3.22
N ARG A 477 11.51 -19.69 -1.95
CA ARG A 477 11.44 -20.69 -0.87
C ARG A 477 10.03 -21.24 -0.66
N PHE A 478 9.02 -20.37 -0.71
CA PHE A 478 7.65 -20.72 -0.35
C PHE A 478 6.68 -20.69 -1.52
N GLY A 479 7.10 -20.12 -2.67
CA GLY A 479 6.15 -19.64 -3.66
C GLY A 479 5.39 -18.40 -3.15
N GLY A 480 4.76 -17.67 -4.07
CA GLY A 480 4.02 -16.45 -3.72
C GLY A 480 4.90 -15.21 -3.47
N PHE A 481 4.32 -14.03 -3.62
CA PHE A 481 4.99 -12.72 -3.63
C PHE A 481 5.81 -12.41 -4.88
N ASP A 482 5.12 -12.25 -6.00
CA ASP A 482 5.72 -11.85 -7.27
C ASP A 482 5.95 -10.32 -7.38
N ASN A 483 6.38 -9.89 -8.58
CA ASN A 483 6.62 -8.47 -8.87
C ASN A 483 5.34 -7.62 -8.87
N ASP A 484 4.18 -8.21 -9.18
CA ASP A 484 2.92 -7.48 -9.19
C ASP A 484 2.54 -7.13 -7.75
N GLN A 485 2.67 -8.11 -6.84
CA GLN A 485 2.44 -7.89 -5.41
C GLN A 485 3.42 -6.88 -4.79
N VAL A 486 4.66 -6.81 -5.28
CA VAL A 486 5.61 -5.73 -4.90
C VAL A 486 5.07 -4.36 -5.30
N VAL A 487 4.58 -4.21 -6.53
CA VAL A 487 4.02 -2.95 -7.02
C VAL A 487 2.77 -2.58 -6.23
N ASP A 488 1.89 -3.53 -5.96
CA ASP A 488 0.64 -3.29 -5.22
C ASP A 488 0.93 -2.82 -3.78
N VAL A 489 1.86 -3.46 -3.07
CA VAL A 489 2.27 -3.02 -1.73
C VAL A 489 2.86 -1.61 -1.76
N LEU A 490 3.67 -1.29 -2.77
CA LEU A 490 4.24 0.05 -2.89
C LEU A 490 3.17 1.10 -3.20
N LYS A 491 2.23 0.83 -4.11
CA LYS A 491 1.13 1.76 -4.44
C LYS A 491 0.21 2.04 -3.26
N LEU A 492 -0.01 1.06 -2.38
CA LEU A 492 -0.80 1.24 -1.17
C LEU A 492 -0.12 2.12 -0.11
N ASN A 493 1.21 2.26 -0.16
CA ASN A 493 1.99 2.86 0.93
C ASN A 493 2.89 4.03 0.52
N ARG A 494 3.00 4.35 -0.77
CA ARG A 494 3.91 5.36 -1.32
C ARG A 494 3.26 6.13 -2.48
N HIS A 495 3.69 7.37 -2.66
CA HIS A 495 3.33 8.14 -3.86
C HIS A 495 3.95 7.51 -5.10
N GLU A 496 3.20 7.50 -6.21
CA GLU A 496 3.65 6.87 -7.46
C GLU A 496 5.00 7.42 -7.94
N GLN A 497 5.26 8.71 -7.75
CA GLN A 497 6.52 9.34 -8.12
C GLN A 497 7.72 8.74 -7.36
N ASP A 498 7.58 8.47 -6.06
CA ASP A 498 8.64 7.91 -5.22
C ASP A 498 8.95 6.46 -5.62
N ILE A 499 7.91 5.71 -5.99
CA ILE A 499 8.04 4.36 -6.52
C ILE A 499 8.85 4.38 -7.82
N LEU A 500 8.58 5.32 -8.72
CA LEU A 500 9.34 5.47 -9.97
C LEU A 500 10.80 5.84 -9.73
N TYR A 501 11.08 6.78 -8.83
CA TYR A 501 12.46 7.11 -8.43
C TYR A 501 13.18 5.87 -7.87
N PHE A 502 12.48 5.08 -7.05
CA PHE A 502 13.03 3.84 -6.51
C PHE A 502 13.30 2.81 -7.61
N PHE A 503 12.37 2.55 -8.51
CA PHE A 503 12.55 1.57 -9.59
C PHE A 503 13.63 1.99 -10.57
N ASN A 504 13.70 3.26 -10.95
CA ASN A 504 14.78 3.73 -11.80
C ASN A 504 16.15 3.60 -11.12
N TRP A 505 16.23 3.88 -9.82
CA TRP A 505 17.44 3.61 -9.05
C TRP A 505 17.75 2.11 -8.98
N LEU A 506 16.74 1.26 -8.82
CA LEU A 506 16.87 -0.19 -8.73
C LEU A 506 17.38 -0.78 -10.06
N GLN A 507 16.94 -0.22 -11.19
CA GLN A 507 17.38 -0.57 -12.54
C GLN A 507 18.89 -0.33 -12.73
N SER A 508 19.49 0.64 -12.03
CA SER A 508 20.95 0.84 -12.07
C SER A 508 21.75 -0.18 -11.24
N ARG A 509 21.09 -1.18 -10.63
CA ARG A 509 21.74 -2.19 -9.78
C ARG A 509 21.84 -3.53 -10.51
N ARG A 510 23.07 -4.06 -10.57
CA ARG A 510 23.38 -5.37 -11.11
C ARG A 510 22.46 -6.46 -10.58
N GLY A 511 21.77 -7.15 -11.47
CA GLY A 511 20.85 -8.26 -11.19
C GLY A 511 19.42 -7.83 -10.85
N MET A 512 19.07 -6.55 -11.02
CA MET A 512 17.73 -6.00 -10.75
C MET A 512 17.15 -5.23 -11.94
N GLU A 513 17.88 -5.13 -13.05
CA GLU A 513 17.52 -4.40 -14.26
C GLU A 513 16.15 -4.84 -14.77
N GLU A 514 16.02 -6.12 -15.14
CA GLU A 514 14.79 -6.69 -15.70
C GLU A 514 13.62 -6.63 -14.73
N ARG A 515 13.88 -6.84 -13.43
CA ARG A 515 12.85 -6.79 -12.39
C ARG A 515 12.32 -5.37 -12.22
N ALA A 516 13.20 -4.37 -12.19
CA ALA A 516 12.82 -2.98 -12.11
C ALA A 516 12.10 -2.50 -13.38
N GLU A 517 12.54 -2.94 -14.57
CA GLU A 517 11.86 -2.70 -15.84
C GLU A 517 10.44 -3.26 -15.82
N TYR A 518 10.28 -4.52 -15.40
CA TYR A 518 8.98 -5.16 -15.25
C TYR A 518 8.07 -4.40 -14.28
N MET A 519 8.58 -3.99 -13.11
CA MET A 519 7.76 -3.26 -12.13
C MET A 519 7.34 -1.87 -12.63
N GLN A 520 8.21 -1.16 -13.37
CA GLN A 520 7.85 0.10 -14.02
C GLN A 520 6.78 -0.10 -15.10
N ARG A 521 6.92 -1.17 -15.90
CA ARG A 521 5.91 -1.58 -16.89
C ARG A 521 4.59 -1.82 -16.18
N ARG A 522 4.57 -2.67 -15.15
CA ARG A 522 3.36 -3.00 -14.38
C ARG A 522 2.69 -1.73 -13.85
N MET A 523 3.45 -0.80 -13.28
CA MET A 523 2.94 0.50 -12.81
C MET A 523 2.21 1.29 -13.90
N LEU A 524 2.78 1.37 -15.11
CA LEU A 524 2.16 2.05 -16.24
C LEU A 524 0.84 1.36 -16.64
N TRP A 525 0.84 0.03 -16.68
CA TRP A 525 -0.29 -0.76 -17.18
C TRP A 525 -1.48 -0.84 -16.23
N ILE A 526 -1.25 -0.83 -14.92
CA ILE A 526 -2.33 -0.82 -13.90
C ILE A 526 -2.81 0.59 -13.54
N SER A 527 -2.25 1.64 -14.14
CA SER A 527 -2.70 2.99 -13.88
C SER A 527 -4.05 3.25 -14.54
N HIS A 528 -5.00 3.77 -13.75
CA HIS A 528 -6.28 4.27 -14.25
C HIS A 528 -6.09 5.44 -15.23
N ASN A 529 -5.01 6.23 -15.06
CA ASN A 529 -4.65 7.33 -15.96
C ASN A 529 -3.24 7.11 -16.53
N LYS A 530 -3.16 6.23 -17.53
CA LYS A 530 -1.90 5.86 -18.21
C LYS A 530 -1.13 7.10 -18.72
N LEU A 531 -1.84 8.11 -19.23
CA LEU A 531 -1.23 9.33 -19.74
C LEU A 531 -0.54 10.12 -18.62
N ALA A 532 -1.23 10.39 -17.51
CA ALA A 532 -0.67 11.11 -16.38
C ALA A 532 0.52 10.36 -15.75
N THR A 533 0.38 9.03 -15.56
CA THR A 533 1.47 8.18 -15.07
C THR A 533 2.66 8.22 -16.04
N PHE A 534 2.42 8.14 -17.35
CA PHE A 534 3.48 8.25 -18.35
C PHE A 534 4.18 9.61 -18.30
N GLU A 535 3.45 10.72 -18.19
CA GLU A 535 4.07 12.05 -18.12
C GLU A 535 4.95 12.21 -16.88
N MET A 536 4.52 11.66 -15.75
CA MET A 536 5.31 11.57 -14.53
C MET A 536 6.56 10.70 -14.72
N MET A 537 6.41 9.50 -15.30
CA MET A 537 7.53 8.61 -15.64
C MET A 537 8.51 9.29 -16.59
N SER A 538 8.03 9.96 -17.64
CA SER A 538 8.83 10.71 -18.60
C SER A 538 9.69 11.77 -17.91
N LYS A 539 9.17 12.49 -16.93
CA LYS A 539 9.95 13.47 -16.16
C LYS A 539 11.06 12.80 -15.36
N VAL A 540 10.75 11.68 -14.69
CA VAL A 540 11.73 10.89 -13.92
C VAL A 540 12.81 10.34 -14.84
N TRP A 541 12.44 9.65 -15.92
CA TRP A 541 13.36 9.08 -16.90
C TRP A 541 14.29 10.10 -17.55
N LEU A 542 13.77 11.28 -17.93
CA LEU A 542 14.61 12.37 -18.45
C LEU A 542 15.61 12.86 -17.39
N GLY A 543 15.20 12.94 -16.12
CA GLY A 543 16.08 13.30 -15.00
C GLY A 543 17.21 12.30 -14.75
N PHE A 544 17.02 11.03 -15.12
CA PHE A 544 18.04 9.98 -15.06
C PHE A 544 18.70 9.66 -16.40
N LEU A 545 18.38 10.42 -17.47
CA LEU A 545 18.88 10.20 -18.82
C LEU A 545 18.62 8.78 -19.36
N VAL A 546 17.46 8.20 -19.04
CA VAL A 546 17.08 6.88 -19.57
C VAL A 546 16.87 6.97 -21.08
N GLY A 547 17.61 6.18 -21.84
CA GLY A 547 17.56 6.21 -23.31
C GLY A 547 16.20 5.77 -23.85
N PRO A 548 15.76 6.28 -25.03
CA PRO A 548 14.49 5.89 -25.63
C PRO A 548 14.34 4.39 -25.88
N THR A 549 15.42 3.66 -26.18
CA THR A 549 15.39 2.20 -26.30
C THR A 549 14.94 1.51 -25.01
N GLU A 550 15.43 1.97 -23.86
CA GLU A 550 15.06 1.40 -22.57
C GLU A 550 13.63 1.79 -22.18
N VAL A 551 13.23 3.03 -22.48
CA VAL A 551 11.83 3.45 -22.28
C VAL A 551 10.87 2.64 -23.14
N LEU A 552 11.23 2.34 -24.39
CA LEU A 552 10.41 1.49 -25.26
C LEU A 552 10.19 0.12 -24.62
N ARG A 553 11.27 -0.50 -24.13
CA ARG A 553 11.21 -1.77 -23.42
C ARG A 553 10.27 -1.70 -22.23
N ILE A 554 10.39 -0.69 -21.37
CA ILE A 554 9.49 -0.52 -20.22
C ILE A 554 8.03 -0.38 -20.66
N MET A 555 7.76 0.42 -21.69
CA MET A 555 6.40 0.75 -22.10
C MET A 555 5.67 -0.40 -22.79
N LEU A 556 6.39 -1.12 -23.64
CA LEU A 556 5.81 -2.20 -24.44
C LEU A 556 5.69 -3.48 -23.63
N PRO A 557 4.59 -4.26 -23.78
CA PRO A 557 4.52 -5.59 -23.19
C PRO A 557 5.65 -6.46 -23.76
N PRO A 558 6.21 -7.39 -22.97
CA PRO A 558 7.23 -8.30 -23.47
C PRO A 558 6.67 -9.02 -24.70
N ALA A 559 7.47 -9.18 -25.75
CA ALA A 559 7.05 -9.96 -26.91
C ALA A 559 6.67 -11.35 -26.38
N THR A 560 5.39 -11.70 -26.40
CA THR A 560 4.95 -13.03 -26.03
C THR A 560 5.63 -13.96 -27.02
N GLY A 561 6.51 -14.85 -26.55
CA GLY A 561 7.36 -15.73 -27.36
C GLY A 561 6.58 -16.81 -28.12
N HIS A 562 5.34 -16.53 -28.51
CA HIS A 562 4.50 -17.38 -29.32
C HIS A 562 4.22 -16.62 -30.61
N HIS A 563 4.59 -17.23 -31.74
CA HIS A 563 4.27 -16.82 -33.11
C HIS A 563 2.75 -16.87 -33.36
N VAL A 564 1.97 -16.15 -32.56
CA VAL A 564 0.58 -15.84 -32.83
C VAL A 564 0.60 -14.65 -33.79
N ALA A 565 -0.04 -14.79 -34.95
CA ALA A 565 -0.03 -13.80 -36.02
C ALA A 565 -0.39 -12.40 -35.47
N ALA A 566 0.28 -11.34 -35.96
CA ALA A 566 0.07 -9.97 -35.51
C ALA A 566 -1.42 -9.55 -35.50
N ALA A 567 -2.22 -10.12 -36.42
CA ALA A 567 -3.65 -9.90 -36.53
C ALA A 567 -4.47 -10.41 -35.32
N ASP A 568 -4.10 -11.52 -34.68
CA ASP A 568 -4.85 -12.09 -33.55
C ASP A 568 -4.62 -11.31 -32.24
N ARG A 569 -3.60 -10.44 -32.20
CA ARG A 569 -3.32 -9.56 -31.05
C ARG A 569 -4.21 -8.31 -31.04
N MET A 570 -5.17 -8.20 -31.99
CA MET A 570 -5.97 -7.00 -32.33
C MET A 570 -6.67 -6.29 -31.15
N ALA A 571 -7.01 -7.00 -30.08
CA ALA A 571 -7.69 -6.41 -28.92
C ALA A 571 -6.87 -5.33 -28.17
N ASP A 572 -5.54 -5.47 -28.11
CA ASP A 572 -4.68 -4.57 -27.30
C ASP A 572 -4.08 -3.40 -28.10
N TRP A 573 -4.31 -3.34 -29.42
CA TRP A 573 -3.63 -2.38 -30.30
C TRP A 573 -3.92 -0.91 -29.99
N PRO A 574 -5.15 -0.47 -29.66
CA PRO A 574 -5.40 0.92 -29.30
C PRO A 574 -4.53 1.39 -28.12
N ALA A 575 -4.29 0.51 -27.15
CA ALA A 575 -3.43 0.80 -26.01
C ALA A 575 -1.94 0.86 -26.42
N ILE A 576 -1.50 -0.06 -27.28
CA ILE A 576 -0.12 -0.06 -27.81
C ILE A 576 0.15 1.18 -28.68
N PHE A 577 -0.80 1.62 -29.51
CA PHE A 577 -0.65 2.84 -30.32
C PHE A 577 -0.48 4.08 -29.46
N THR A 578 -1.34 4.24 -28.45
CA THR A 578 -1.23 5.33 -27.47
C THR A 578 0.15 5.31 -26.79
N THR A 579 0.63 4.11 -26.46
CA THR A 579 1.93 3.89 -25.82
C THR A 579 3.10 4.30 -26.74
N LEU A 580 3.08 3.89 -28.01
CA LEU A 580 4.11 4.25 -28.99
C LEU A 580 4.12 5.75 -29.31
N GLU A 581 2.97 6.41 -29.35
CA GLU A 581 2.91 7.87 -29.50
C GLU A 581 3.59 8.59 -28.34
N LEU A 582 3.29 8.15 -27.12
CA LEU A 582 3.93 8.67 -25.91
C LEU A 582 5.44 8.43 -25.94
N TRP A 583 5.89 7.27 -26.39
CA TRP A 583 7.30 6.98 -26.61
C TRP A 583 7.95 7.92 -27.63
N PHE A 584 7.30 8.21 -28.76
CA PHE A 584 7.82 9.18 -29.74
C PHE A 584 7.92 10.60 -29.16
N LYS A 585 6.93 11.02 -28.37
CA LYS A 585 6.95 12.29 -27.63
C LYS A 585 8.10 12.33 -26.64
N TYR A 586 8.37 11.23 -25.93
CA TYR A 586 9.54 11.08 -25.06
C TYR A 586 10.85 11.19 -25.83
N GLY A 587 10.99 10.44 -26.93
CA GLY A 587 12.19 10.47 -27.78
C GLY A 587 12.50 11.87 -28.30
N ALA A 588 11.49 12.63 -28.70
CA ALA A 588 11.65 14.03 -29.12
C ALA A 588 12.11 14.94 -27.97
N ARG A 589 11.58 14.75 -26.74
CA ARG A 589 12.05 15.48 -25.55
C ARG A 589 13.49 15.11 -25.20
N TYR A 590 13.82 13.82 -25.23
CA TYR A 590 15.15 13.29 -24.96
C TYR A 590 16.17 13.83 -25.97
N GLY A 591 15.86 13.79 -27.26
CA GLY A 591 16.75 14.28 -28.33
C GLY A 591 17.08 15.77 -28.22
N ARG A 592 16.18 16.59 -27.64
CA ARG A 592 16.46 18.00 -27.34
C ARG A 592 17.46 18.18 -26.19
N LEU A 593 17.45 17.28 -25.20
CA LEU A 593 18.37 17.32 -24.06
C LEU A 593 19.72 16.67 -24.39
N ASN A 594 19.70 15.57 -25.13
CA ASN A 594 20.84 14.74 -25.42
C ASN A 594 20.79 14.39 -26.92
N LYS A 595 21.54 15.14 -27.75
CA LYS A 595 21.55 14.99 -29.21
C LYS A 595 21.64 13.51 -29.59
N GLY A 596 20.68 12.97 -30.34
CA GLY A 596 20.82 11.61 -30.90
C GLY A 596 19.59 10.72 -31.06
N PHE A 597 18.37 11.17 -30.73
CA PHE A 597 17.17 10.40 -31.07
C PHE A 597 16.49 10.93 -32.34
N GLU A 598 16.93 10.39 -33.48
CA GLU A 598 16.32 10.63 -34.79
C GLU A 598 15.38 9.49 -35.19
N ASP A 599 14.58 9.70 -36.24
CA ASP A 599 13.65 8.69 -36.74
C ASP A 599 14.35 7.40 -37.20
N ALA A 600 15.63 7.44 -37.58
CA ALA A 600 16.42 6.23 -37.90
C ALA A 600 16.65 5.41 -36.65
N THR A 601 17.12 6.07 -35.58
CA THR A 601 17.32 5.44 -34.28
C THR A 601 16.01 4.86 -33.75
N ALA A 602 14.89 5.53 -34.00
CA ALA A 602 13.57 5.03 -33.61
C ALA A 602 13.18 3.75 -34.36
N VAL A 603 13.33 3.72 -35.69
CA VAL A 603 13.08 2.52 -36.52
C VAL A 603 13.99 1.38 -36.09
N ASP A 604 15.29 1.62 -35.95
CA ASP A 604 16.25 0.60 -35.51
C ASP A 604 15.91 0.06 -34.12
N THR A 605 15.44 0.94 -33.23
CA THR A 605 15.00 0.55 -31.89
C THR A 605 13.75 -0.32 -31.94
N LEU A 606 12.75 0.02 -32.76
CA LEU A 606 11.56 -0.80 -32.95
C LEU A 606 11.93 -2.18 -33.50
N ARG A 607 12.74 -2.24 -34.56
CA ARG A 607 13.18 -3.50 -35.19
C ARG A 607 13.98 -4.42 -34.26
N ARG A 608 14.72 -3.86 -33.29
CA ARG A 608 15.45 -4.67 -32.30
C ARG A 608 14.56 -5.26 -31.21
N ASN A 609 13.38 -4.69 -30.99
CA ASN A 609 12.50 -5.06 -29.87
C ASN A 609 11.19 -5.74 -30.32
N ARG A 610 10.91 -5.75 -31.63
CA ARG A 610 9.66 -6.22 -32.23
C ARG A 610 9.89 -6.91 -33.56
N ASP A 611 8.96 -7.79 -33.91
CA ASP A 611 8.96 -8.49 -35.19
C ASP A 611 8.70 -7.51 -36.33
N GLU A 612 9.27 -7.80 -37.51
CA GLU A 612 9.28 -6.86 -38.63
C GLU A 612 7.87 -6.54 -39.14
N ASP A 613 6.96 -7.51 -39.11
CA ASP A 613 5.55 -7.37 -39.45
C ASP A 613 4.80 -6.46 -38.47
N GLU A 614 5.04 -6.59 -37.16
CA GLU A 614 4.48 -5.71 -36.15
C GLU A 614 4.93 -4.26 -36.38
N VAL A 615 6.23 -4.04 -36.66
CA VAL A 615 6.75 -2.69 -36.94
C VAL A 615 6.13 -2.10 -38.21
N VAL A 616 6.03 -2.88 -39.29
CA VAL A 616 5.33 -2.45 -40.53
C VAL A 616 3.91 -2.02 -40.20
N TYR A 617 3.18 -2.84 -39.46
CA TYR A 617 1.78 -2.57 -39.14
C TYR A 617 1.62 -1.34 -38.26
N PHE A 618 2.47 -1.17 -37.23
CA PHE A 618 2.46 0.02 -36.36
C PHE A 618 2.62 1.30 -37.17
N LEU A 619 3.66 1.35 -38.00
CA LEU A 619 3.96 2.52 -38.82
C LEU A 619 2.84 2.77 -39.83
N THR A 620 2.35 1.73 -40.51
CA THR A 620 1.23 1.85 -41.46
C THR A 620 -0.02 2.42 -40.79
N SER A 621 -0.36 1.95 -39.59
CA SER A 621 -1.51 2.44 -38.83
C SER A 621 -1.35 3.89 -38.37
N PHE A 622 -0.13 4.32 -38.00
CA PHE A 622 0.14 5.72 -37.65
C PHE A 622 -0.13 6.69 -38.81
N ARG A 623 -0.16 6.22 -40.05
CA ARG A 623 -0.48 7.06 -41.23
C ARG A 623 -1.92 7.57 -41.23
N THR A 624 -2.84 6.87 -40.55
CA THR A 624 -4.24 7.32 -40.42
C THR A 624 -4.37 8.61 -39.60
N ARG A 625 -3.30 9.01 -38.90
CA ARG A 625 -3.22 10.25 -38.14
C ARG A 625 -2.45 11.33 -38.87
N GLN A 626 -3.10 12.46 -39.10
CA GLN A 626 -2.53 13.59 -39.83
C GLN A 626 -1.25 14.15 -39.20
N ASP A 627 -1.12 14.12 -37.87
CA ASP A 627 0.08 14.61 -37.14
C ASP A 627 1.30 13.67 -37.24
N MET A 628 1.09 12.41 -37.63
CA MET A 628 2.11 11.37 -37.69
C MET A 628 2.38 10.83 -39.10
N GLN A 629 1.55 11.18 -40.09
CA GLN A 629 1.62 10.66 -41.45
C GLN A 629 3.00 10.82 -42.09
N SER A 630 3.49 12.06 -42.24
CA SER A 630 4.79 12.33 -42.87
C SER A 630 5.96 11.68 -42.14
N ARG A 631 5.88 11.61 -40.81
CA ARG A 631 6.90 10.98 -39.98
C ARG A 631 6.90 9.46 -40.16
N SER A 632 5.72 8.86 -40.22
CA SER A 632 5.57 7.43 -40.46
C SER A 632 6.04 7.03 -41.85
N ASP A 633 5.71 7.83 -42.87
CA ASP A 633 6.16 7.60 -44.25
C ASP A 633 7.69 7.60 -44.35
N LEU A 634 8.35 8.52 -43.63
CA LEU A 634 9.80 8.55 -43.52
C LEU A 634 10.37 7.31 -42.81
N MET A 635 9.71 6.84 -41.75
CA MET A 635 10.12 5.65 -41.01
C MET A 635 9.96 4.36 -41.84
N LEU A 636 8.85 4.21 -42.55
CA LEU A 636 8.62 3.10 -43.48
C LEU A 636 9.68 3.09 -44.58
N THR A 637 9.97 4.24 -45.17
CA THR A 637 11.04 4.39 -46.17
C THR A 637 12.40 3.97 -45.61
N ARG A 638 12.73 4.40 -44.39
CA ARG A 638 13.98 3.99 -43.72
C ARG A 638 14.03 2.49 -43.47
N MET A 639 12.89 1.88 -43.15
CA MET A 639 12.82 0.44 -42.92
C MET A 639 13.07 -0.36 -44.19
N ILE A 640 12.49 0.06 -45.33
CA ILE A 640 12.76 -0.56 -46.64
C ILE A 640 14.25 -0.46 -46.98
N LEU A 641 14.80 0.75 -46.91
CA LEU A 641 16.18 1.00 -47.35
C LEU A 641 17.23 0.41 -46.38
N GLY A 642 16.91 0.33 -45.09
CA GLY A 642 17.80 -0.19 -44.05
C GLY A 642 17.65 -1.68 -43.74
N SER A 643 16.75 -2.41 -44.41
CA SER A 643 16.57 -3.84 -44.16
C SER A 643 17.62 -4.69 -44.86
N GLN A 644 18.16 -5.71 -44.17
CA GLN A 644 18.96 -6.75 -44.80
C GLN A 644 18.09 -7.70 -45.65
N HIS A 645 16.79 -7.77 -45.37
CA HIS A 645 15.80 -8.60 -46.06
C HIS A 645 14.76 -7.72 -46.75
N GLN A 646 15.21 -6.78 -47.59
CA GLN A 646 14.35 -5.77 -48.22
C GLN A 646 13.11 -6.34 -48.90
N SER A 647 13.24 -7.48 -49.59
CA SER A 647 12.12 -8.15 -50.26
C SER A 647 11.03 -8.61 -49.29
N GLU A 648 11.41 -9.12 -48.12
CA GLU A 648 10.46 -9.58 -47.11
C GLU A 648 9.79 -8.39 -46.40
N THR A 649 10.58 -7.37 -46.03
CA THR A 649 10.03 -6.11 -45.48
C THR A 649 9.01 -5.49 -46.43
N LEU A 650 9.31 -5.46 -47.75
CA LEU A 650 8.40 -4.94 -48.76
C LEU A 650 7.15 -5.80 -48.93
N ARG A 651 7.27 -7.14 -48.87
CA ARG A 651 6.12 -8.05 -48.89
C ARG A 651 5.15 -7.73 -47.75
N LEU A 652 5.68 -7.62 -46.53
CA LEU A 652 4.89 -7.26 -45.34
C LEU A 652 4.25 -5.88 -45.47
N MET A 653 4.97 -4.89 -46.00
CA MET A 653 4.42 -3.55 -46.25
C MET A 653 3.31 -3.56 -47.29
N PHE A 654 3.47 -4.30 -48.39
CA PHE A 654 2.45 -4.40 -49.43
C PHE A 654 1.18 -5.05 -48.86
N GLU A 655 1.32 -6.11 -48.07
CA GLU A 655 0.20 -6.75 -47.38
C GLU A 655 -0.53 -5.76 -46.45
N ALA A 656 0.21 -5.03 -45.61
CA ALA A 656 -0.37 -4.04 -44.70
C ALA A 656 -1.06 -2.87 -45.44
N TRP A 657 -0.45 -2.39 -46.53
CA TRP A 657 -1.00 -1.31 -47.36
C TRP A 657 -2.26 -1.75 -48.11
N LEU A 658 -2.30 -2.97 -48.64
CA LEU A 658 -3.49 -3.52 -49.28
C LEU A 658 -4.64 -3.70 -48.28
N GLN A 659 -4.36 -4.26 -47.10
CA GLN A 659 -5.36 -4.41 -46.04
C GLN A 659 -5.94 -3.05 -45.63
N SER A 660 -5.10 -2.01 -45.61
CA SER A 660 -5.50 -0.63 -45.30
C SER A 660 -6.02 0.14 -46.52
N SER A 661 -6.17 -0.51 -47.68
CA SER A 661 -6.64 0.08 -48.95
C SER A 661 -5.84 1.32 -49.41
N VAL A 662 -4.55 1.37 -49.11
CA VAL A 662 -3.67 2.50 -49.47
C VAL A 662 -3.50 2.55 -50.98
N SER A 663 -3.87 3.68 -51.59
CA SER A 663 -3.81 3.82 -53.05
C SER A 663 -2.37 3.77 -53.59
N PRO A 664 -2.15 3.35 -54.85
CA PRO A 664 -0.80 3.38 -55.41
C PRO A 664 -0.19 4.77 -55.49
N VAL A 665 -0.99 5.84 -55.60
CA VAL A 665 -0.49 7.23 -55.51
C VAL A 665 0.14 7.50 -54.15
N GLU A 666 -0.53 7.07 -53.07
CA GLU A 666 0.02 7.23 -51.72
C GLU A 666 1.28 6.39 -51.52
N VAL A 667 1.29 5.13 -51.95
CA VAL A 667 2.48 4.27 -51.84
C VAL A 667 3.68 4.87 -52.58
N TYR A 668 3.45 5.48 -53.74
CA TYR A 668 4.48 6.24 -54.45
C TYR A 668 5.05 7.35 -53.56
N HIS A 669 4.20 8.13 -52.90
CA HIS A 669 4.66 9.21 -52.03
C HIS A 669 5.41 8.69 -50.80
N ILE A 670 4.94 7.59 -50.19
CA ILE A 670 5.64 6.92 -49.09
C ILE A 670 7.04 6.53 -49.53
N MET A 671 7.16 5.68 -50.55
CA MET A 671 8.44 5.06 -50.91
C MET A 671 9.38 6.04 -51.64
N VAL A 672 8.87 6.76 -52.63
CA VAL A 672 9.67 7.48 -53.62
C VAL A 672 9.78 8.98 -53.29
N SER A 673 8.69 9.63 -52.87
CA SER A 673 8.77 11.07 -52.51
C SER A 673 9.52 11.29 -51.20
N SER A 674 9.30 10.46 -50.18
CA SER A 674 9.99 10.57 -48.89
C SER A 674 11.49 10.30 -48.98
N SER A 675 11.93 9.43 -49.90
CA SER A 675 13.37 9.19 -50.14
C SER A 675 14.06 10.38 -50.81
N LYS A 676 13.37 11.07 -51.75
CA LYS A 676 13.87 12.29 -52.40
C LYS A 676 14.08 13.46 -51.43
N LEU A 677 13.18 13.62 -50.46
CA LEU A 677 13.29 14.66 -49.42
C LEU A 677 14.55 14.51 -48.56
N ARG A 678 15.05 13.28 -48.39
CA ARG A 678 16.30 13.00 -47.66
C ARG A 678 17.56 13.42 -48.44
N SER A 679 17.51 13.34 -49.77
CA SER A 679 18.66 13.59 -50.65
C SER A 679 18.88 15.09 -50.97
N GLY A 680 18.14 16.00 -50.35
CA GLY A 680 18.16 17.42 -50.69
C GLY A 680 19.43 18.16 -50.23
N ALA A 681 20.39 18.38 -51.15
CA ALA A 681 21.24 19.58 -51.19
C ALA A 681 22.12 19.72 -52.45
N THR A 682 22.07 18.85 -53.46
CA THR A 682 22.70 19.15 -54.77
C THR A 682 21.73 18.87 -55.91
N ALA A 683 21.10 19.96 -56.37
CA ALA A 683 20.32 19.98 -57.58
C ALA A 683 21.23 19.71 -58.79
N SER A 684 21.20 18.47 -59.32
CA SER A 684 21.54 18.19 -60.72
C SER A 684 21.17 16.75 -61.12
N GLY A 685 19.97 16.60 -61.68
CA GLY A 685 19.71 15.86 -62.94
C GLY A 685 19.97 14.35 -63.08
N SER A 686 20.57 13.67 -62.10
CA SER A 686 20.92 12.26 -62.23
C SER A 686 19.97 11.34 -61.45
N MET A 687 19.10 10.64 -62.18
CA MET A 687 18.31 9.48 -61.74
C MET A 687 19.22 8.25 -61.47
N GLY A 688 20.40 8.51 -60.90
CA GLY A 688 21.51 7.57 -60.77
C GLY A 688 21.70 7.02 -59.35
N GLN A 689 20.87 7.39 -58.37
CA GLN A 689 20.87 6.69 -57.09
C GLN A 689 20.18 5.33 -57.26
N PRO A 690 20.89 4.20 -57.04
CA PRO A 690 20.35 2.84 -57.16
C PRO A 690 19.04 2.65 -56.38
N ASP A 691 18.90 3.35 -55.25
CA ASP A 691 17.76 3.26 -54.33
C ASP A 691 16.45 3.76 -54.95
N ILE A 692 16.45 4.87 -55.72
CA ILE A 692 15.22 5.41 -56.31
C ILE A 692 14.70 4.49 -57.42
N TYR A 693 15.59 3.93 -58.24
CA TYR A 693 15.21 2.97 -59.28
C TYR A 693 14.60 1.71 -58.66
N PHE A 694 15.21 1.20 -57.59
CA PHE A 694 14.66 0.07 -56.83
C PHE A 694 13.27 0.37 -56.28
N LEU A 695 13.09 1.51 -55.60
CA LEU A 695 11.78 1.89 -55.03
C LEU A 695 10.70 2.08 -56.10
N LEU A 696 11.03 2.66 -57.25
CA LEU A 696 10.09 2.80 -58.38
C LEU A 696 9.69 1.45 -58.97
N LYS A 697 10.64 0.50 -59.07
CA LYS A 697 10.38 -0.87 -59.53
C LYS A 697 9.42 -1.58 -58.57
N GLU A 698 9.69 -1.50 -57.27
CA GLU A 698 8.85 -2.14 -56.25
C GLU A 698 7.47 -1.47 -56.16
N TRP A 699 7.37 -0.15 -56.35
CA TRP A 699 6.09 0.55 -56.46
C TRP A 699 5.22 0.00 -57.62
N LEU A 700 5.79 -0.27 -58.80
CA LEU A 700 5.02 -0.89 -59.89
C LEU A 700 4.55 -2.31 -59.56
N LYS A 701 5.32 -3.08 -58.79
CA LYS A 701 4.86 -4.38 -58.29
C LYS A 701 3.66 -4.21 -57.34
N TYR A 702 3.69 -3.20 -56.48
CA TYR A 702 2.54 -2.86 -55.64
C TYR A 702 1.32 -2.46 -56.48
N VAL A 703 1.49 -1.66 -57.53
CA VAL A 703 0.40 -1.28 -58.46
C VAL A 703 -0.28 -2.53 -59.04
N ARG A 704 0.51 -3.51 -59.52
CA ARG A 704 -0.05 -4.78 -60.02
C ARG A 704 -0.85 -5.53 -58.96
N LEU A 705 -0.29 -5.63 -57.76
CA LEU A 705 -0.93 -6.33 -56.65
C LEU A 705 -2.21 -5.61 -56.18
N TYR A 706 -2.22 -4.28 -56.20
CA TYR A 706 -3.39 -3.48 -55.91
C TYR A 706 -4.50 -3.70 -56.94
N ARG A 707 -4.16 -3.69 -58.24
CA ARG A 707 -5.10 -3.97 -59.33
C ARG A 707 -5.73 -5.35 -59.22
N SER A 708 -4.96 -6.35 -58.80
CA SER A 708 -5.48 -7.72 -58.66
C SER A 708 -6.51 -7.86 -57.53
N VAL A 709 -6.50 -6.95 -56.55
CA VAL A 709 -7.44 -6.98 -55.40
C VAL A 709 -8.62 -6.03 -55.62
N PHE A 710 -8.37 -4.79 -56.07
CA PHE A 710 -9.39 -3.73 -56.08
C PHE A 710 -9.91 -3.36 -57.48
N VAL A 711 -9.40 -3.97 -58.56
CA VAL A 711 -9.79 -3.71 -59.97
C VAL A 711 -9.88 -2.20 -60.29
N THR A 712 -8.98 -1.42 -59.72
CA THR A 712 -8.89 0.04 -59.85
C THR A 712 -7.42 0.43 -60.06
N PHE A 713 -7.17 1.65 -60.56
CA PHE A 713 -5.83 2.21 -60.87
C PHE A 713 -5.23 1.76 -62.22
N ASP A 714 -5.71 2.28 -63.34
CA ASP A 714 -5.29 1.87 -64.70
C ASP A 714 -3.89 2.36 -65.12
N ASP A 715 -3.42 1.95 -66.31
CA ASP A 715 -2.10 2.31 -66.84
C ASP A 715 -1.97 3.80 -67.14
N VAL A 716 -3.08 4.47 -67.46
CA VAL A 716 -3.09 5.93 -67.64
C VAL A 716 -2.71 6.55 -66.31
N GLN A 717 -3.40 6.19 -65.21
CA GLN A 717 -3.14 6.70 -63.86
C GLN A 717 -1.69 6.48 -63.39
N VAL A 718 -1.07 5.34 -63.73
CA VAL A 718 0.36 5.10 -63.48
C VAL A 718 1.23 6.13 -64.21
N VAL A 719 0.96 6.38 -65.49
CA VAL A 719 1.67 7.39 -66.28
C VAL A 719 1.45 8.80 -65.71
N ILE A 720 0.24 9.11 -65.20
CA ILE A 720 -0.04 10.39 -64.53
C ILE A 720 0.89 10.58 -63.34
N VAL A 721 0.96 9.59 -62.43
CA VAL A 721 1.81 9.66 -61.23
C VAL A 721 3.27 9.81 -61.60
N LEU A 722 3.77 8.98 -62.53
CA LEU A 722 5.16 9.03 -62.98
C LEU A 722 5.50 10.37 -63.64
N ARG A 723 4.65 10.86 -64.55
CA ARG A 723 4.89 12.12 -65.26
C ARG A 723 4.83 13.32 -64.31
N HIS A 724 3.89 13.32 -63.37
CA HIS A 724 3.72 14.40 -62.40
C HIS A 724 4.93 14.50 -61.45
N ASN A 725 5.45 13.35 -60.97
CA ASN A 725 6.48 13.32 -59.92
C ASN A 725 7.92 13.15 -60.42
N GLU A 726 8.14 12.54 -61.59
CA GLU A 726 9.47 12.36 -62.20
C GLU A 726 9.74 13.29 -63.39
N GLY A 727 8.71 13.97 -63.88
CA GLY A 727 8.74 14.63 -65.19
C GLY A 727 8.76 13.63 -66.34
N TYR A 728 8.51 14.13 -67.56
CA TYR A 728 8.43 13.28 -68.75
C TYR A 728 9.74 12.50 -69.00
N ASP A 729 10.89 13.17 -68.94
CA ASP A 729 12.18 12.55 -69.21
C ASP A 729 12.64 11.62 -68.09
N GLY A 730 12.26 11.89 -66.83
CA GLY A 730 12.49 10.98 -65.71
C GLY A 730 11.69 9.69 -65.90
N ALA A 731 10.37 9.82 -66.07
CA ALA A 731 9.48 8.69 -66.32
C ALA A 731 9.93 7.86 -67.54
N ARG A 732 10.29 8.52 -68.65
CA ARG A 732 10.79 7.86 -69.86
C ARG A 732 12.08 7.08 -69.58
N ARG A 733 13.05 7.67 -68.89
CA ARG A 733 14.32 6.99 -68.55
C ARG A 733 14.09 5.78 -67.66
N PHE A 734 13.27 5.92 -66.63
CA PHE A 734 12.91 4.82 -65.73
C PHE A 734 12.28 3.66 -66.50
N LEU A 735 11.22 3.90 -67.28
CA LEU A 735 10.52 2.86 -68.03
C LEU A 735 11.41 2.23 -69.12
N THR A 736 12.26 3.03 -69.77
CA THR A 736 13.22 2.50 -70.76
C THR A 736 14.20 1.53 -70.12
N ARG A 737 14.64 1.81 -68.88
CA ARG A 737 15.52 0.93 -68.12
C ARG A 737 14.79 -0.33 -67.64
N LEU A 738 13.50 -0.20 -67.30
CA LEU A 738 12.65 -1.29 -66.85
C LEU A 738 12.29 -2.30 -67.96
N ARG A 739 12.42 -1.94 -69.24
CA ARG A 739 12.23 -2.87 -70.38
C ARG A 739 13.07 -4.15 -70.28
N GLY A 740 14.27 -4.08 -69.68
CA GLY A 740 15.15 -5.22 -69.50
C GLY A 740 14.78 -6.11 -68.30
N ASP A 741 13.75 -5.75 -67.54
CA ASP A 741 13.28 -6.50 -66.39
C ASP A 741 12.38 -7.66 -66.81
N PRO A 742 12.66 -8.91 -66.40
CA PRO A 742 11.89 -10.08 -66.84
C PRO A 742 10.44 -10.03 -66.37
N ASP A 743 10.16 -9.39 -65.24
CA ASP A 743 8.82 -9.37 -64.65
C ASP A 743 8.01 -8.18 -65.17
N LEU A 744 8.66 -7.03 -65.37
CA LEU A 744 8.00 -5.74 -65.64
C LEU A 744 8.16 -5.24 -67.09
N GLY A 745 8.98 -5.89 -67.92
CA GLY A 745 9.34 -5.41 -69.25
C GLY A 745 8.15 -5.16 -70.18
N ALA A 746 7.19 -6.08 -70.23
CA ALA A 746 6.00 -5.95 -71.07
C ALA A 746 5.08 -4.79 -70.64
N GLU A 747 4.93 -4.56 -69.33
CA GLU A 747 4.16 -3.43 -68.82
C GLU A 747 4.90 -2.11 -69.03
N ALA A 748 6.23 -2.10 -68.90
CA ALA A 748 7.06 -0.93 -69.20
C ALA A 748 6.87 -0.47 -70.66
N ASP A 749 6.70 -1.42 -71.60
CA ASP A 749 6.39 -1.13 -73.00
C ASP A 749 5.04 -0.44 -73.15
N THR A 750 4.00 -0.97 -72.51
CA THR A 750 2.65 -0.38 -72.52
C THR A 750 2.67 1.04 -71.94
N LEU A 751 3.30 1.22 -70.78
CA LEU A 751 3.42 2.52 -70.11
C LEU A 751 4.25 3.51 -70.94
N LEU A 752 5.29 3.06 -71.65
CA LEU A 752 6.07 3.91 -72.58
C LEU A 752 5.25 4.38 -73.78
N GLN A 753 4.38 3.53 -74.32
CA GLN A 753 3.49 3.90 -75.42
C GLN A 753 2.48 4.96 -74.95
N LEU A 754 1.87 4.74 -73.78
CA LEU A 754 0.93 5.69 -73.16
C LEU A 754 1.61 7.02 -72.81
N LEU A 755 2.86 6.98 -72.32
CA LEU A 755 3.64 8.19 -72.02
C LEU A 755 3.93 9.01 -73.29
N LYS A 756 4.19 8.37 -74.44
CA LYS A 756 4.42 9.02 -75.74
C LYS A 756 3.15 9.59 -76.37
N GLY A 757 1.98 9.05 -76.03
CA GLY A 757 0.70 9.57 -76.48
C GLY A 757 0.55 11.03 -76.03
N ARG A 758 0.27 11.95 -76.98
CA ARG A 758 -0.11 13.32 -76.61
C ARG A 758 -1.35 13.23 -75.72
N PRO A 759 -1.39 13.90 -74.56
CA PRO A 759 -2.61 13.92 -73.77
C PRO A 759 -3.69 14.58 -74.63
N HIS A 760 -4.78 13.86 -74.91
CA HIS A 760 -5.97 14.51 -75.46
C HIS A 760 -6.41 15.54 -74.43
N SER A 761 -6.17 16.80 -74.78
CA SER A 761 -6.60 17.98 -74.05
C SER A 761 -8.12 17.96 -73.98
N THR A 762 -8.71 17.61 -72.84
CA THR A 762 -10.02 18.15 -72.43
C THR A 762 -10.44 17.86 -71.00
N VAL A 763 -9.77 17.00 -70.23
CA VAL A 763 -10.16 16.77 -68.83
C VAL A 763 -8.93 16.74 -67.93
N TRP A 764 -8.44 17.93 -67.59
CA TRP A 764 -7.41 18.13 -66.56
C TRP A 764 -7.72 19.42 -65.81
N ASN A 765 -8.69 19.32 -64.90
CA ASN A 765 -8.85 20.15 -63.71
C ASN A 765 -9.37 19.26 -62.59
#